data_AF-A0A8X7PB77-F1
#
_entry.id   AF-A0A8X7PB77-F1
#
_cell.length_a   1.000
_cell.length_b   1.000
_cell.length_c   1.000
_cell.angle_alpha   90.00
_cell.angle_beta   90.00
_cell.angle_gamma   90.00
#
_symmetry.space_group_name_H-M   'P 1'
#
loop_
_entity.id
_entity.type
_entity.pdbx_description
1 polymer ?
#
loop_
_entity_poly.entity_id
_entity_poly.type
_entity_poly.pdbx_seq_one_letter_code
_entity_poly.pdbx_strand_id
1 'polypeptide(L)'
;MALSAFAFPSYIIAKGVLTDSCKQTSLSSSRSLATDLPSPCRRPNNSHSNRKVKVNASLVEKGEYYSNRPPTPLLDTINYPIHMKNLSIKELKQLSDELRSDVIFNVSKTGGHLGSSLGVVELTVALHYIFNTPQDKILWDVGHQSYPHKILTGRRGKMPTMRQTNGLSGFTKRGESEHDCFGTGHSSTTISAGLGMAVGRDLKGKSNNVVAVIGDGAMTAGQAYEAMNNAGYLDSDMIVILNDNKQVSLPTATLDGPSPPVGALSSALSRLQSNPALRELREVAKGVTKQIGGPMHQLAAKVDEYARGMISGTGSTLFEELGLYYIGPVDGHNIDDMVAILKEVKSARTTGPVLIHVVTEKGRGYPYAERADDKYHGVVKFDPATGKQFKSSNKTQSYTTYFAEALVAEAEVDKDVVAIHAAMGGGTGLNLFQRRFPTRCFDVGIAEQHAVTFAAGLACEGLKPFCAIYSSFMQRAYDQVVHDVDLQKLPVRFAMDRAGLVGADGPTHCGAFDVTFMACLPNMIVMAPSDEAELFHMVATASAIDDRPSCFRYPRGNGIGVALPPGNKGIPLEVGKGRILKEGERVALLGYGSAVQSCLGAAVMLQERGLNITVADARFCKPLDRALIRSLAKSHEVLITVEEGSIGGFGSHVVQFLALDGLLDGKLKWRPMVLPDRYIDHGSPADQMAEAGLMPSHIAATALNLIGAPWEALALPHDIILKIGSYLEVTDLCALSSCSRFWRELCGSDILWEPLFKERWPLLSTFDGDNTLFPDAQTDETSQEWRRVYVMQHMEMASRASEVIAFVTEWPAALSLEASEYLHAVETMSSMRLGFQDVEMFLFKPNLSVLLNLVGLIYCIKHLKPREQVLDGMRRRGVSEQLVWVKWLTLGRWSRGRRMRDETVSRQVSLADVVTGKEETVLRVLQRGVVHEVLRVCISTVDLVCTPCTSSTIRNY
;
A
#
# COMPACT_ATOMS: atom_id res chain seq x y z
N MET A 1 7.66 -32.95 -49.08
CA MET A 1 7.15 -32.82 -50.47
C MET A 1 7.04 -31.32 -50.78
N ALA A 2 7.32 -30.90 -52.03
CA ALA A 2 7.14 -29.55 -52.62
C ALA A 2 7.30 -28.34 -51.66
N LEU A 3 8.45 -27.67 -51.51
CA LEU A 3 9.22 -26.85 -52.49
C LEU A 3 8.40 -25.79 -53.26
N SER A 4 8.61 -24.52 -52.91
CA SER A 4 8.80 -23.42 -53.87
C SER A 4 9.47 -22.22 -53.19
N ALA A 5 10.71 -21.91 -53.56
CA ALA A 5 11.43 -20.71 -53.17
C ALA A 5 11.47 -19.72 -54.34
N PHE A 6 11.42 -18.41 -54.07
CA PHE A 6 11.79 -17.39 -55.03
C PHE A 6 12.60 -16.28 -54.34
N ALA A 7 13.81 -16.06 -54.84
CA ALA A 7 14.69 -14.96 -54.50
C ALA A 7 15.25 -14.38 -55.81
N PHE A 8 15.27 -13.05 -55.96
CA PHE A 8 15.85 -12.34 -57.11
C PHE A 8 16.13 -10.86 -56.75
N PRO A 9 17.00 -10.12 -57.47
CA PRO A 9 18.33 -9.89 -56.92
C PRO A 9 18.75 -8.41 -56.84
N SER A 10 19.90 -8.18 -56.21
CA SER A 10 20.66 -6.92 -56.31
C SER A 10 21.40 -6.82 -57.65
N TYR A 11 21.39 -5.65 -58.31
CA TYR A 11 22.44 -5.28 -59.27
C TYR A 11 22.69 -3.76 -59.31
N ILE A 12 23.92 -3.40 -59.66
CA ILE A 12 24.54 -2.08 -59.52
C ILE A 12 24.66 -1.38 -60.89
N ILE A 13 24.42 -0.06 -60.94
CA ILE A 13 25.08 0.86 -61.89
C ILE A 13 25.49 2.13 -61.12
N ALA A 14 26.64 2.72 -61.50
CA ALA A 14 27.30 3.83 -60.80
C ALA A 14 27.70 4.98 -61.74
N LYS A 15 28.20 6.08 -61.13
CA LYS A 15 28.70 7.35 -61.71
C LYS A 15 27.63 8.37 -62.12
N GLY A 16 27.79 9.68 -61.84
CA GLY A 16 28.82 10.30 -61.00
C GLY A 16 28.80 11.85 -61.00
N VAL A 17 29.45 12.42 -59.98
CA VAL A 17 30.15 13.72 -59.89
C VAL A 17 29.62 14.90 -60.71
N LEU A 18 29.24 15.98 -60.01
CA LEU A 18 29.82 17.31 -60.27
C LEU A 18 29.95 18.11 -58.97
N THR A 19 31.08 18.80 -58.85
CA THR A 19 31.51 19.66 -57.74
C THR A 19 30.96 21.08 -57.92
N ASP A 20 30.76 21.83 -56.83
CA ASP A 20 31.62 23.01 -56.64
C ASP A 20 31.71 23.52 -55.20
N SER A 21 32.71 24.37 -54.96
CA SER A 21 33.15 24.82 -53.64
C SER A 21 33.30 26.34 -53.55
N CYS A 22 33.10 26.94 -52.37
CA CYS A 22 33.98 28.03 -51.91
C CYS A 22 33.92 28.25 -50.38
N LYS A 23 34.98 28.85 -49.83
CA LYS A 23 35.19 29.19 -48.41
C LYS A 23 35.19 30.71 -48.22
N GLN A 24 35.00 31.18 -46.97
CA GLN A 24 35.69 32.27 -46.22
C GLN A 24 34.71 32.83 -45.14
N THR A 25 34.99 32.80 -43.82
CA THR A 25 35.90 33.66 -42.99
C THR A 25 35.69 35.17 -43.19
N SER A 26 35.60 36.07 -42.19
CA SER A 26 35.65 36.01 -40.70
C SER A 26 35.46 37.45 -40.11
N LEU A 27 35.45 37.60 -38.77
CA LEU A 27 35.75 38.82 -37.95
C LEU A 27 34.63 39.78 -37.48
N SER A 28 34.41 39.79 -36.14
CA SER A 28 34.32 40.90 -35.14
C SER A 28 33.99 42.36 -35.58
N SER A 29 33.27 43.22 -34.81
CA SER A 29 33.59 43.62 -33.42
C SER A 29 32.60 44.61 -32.73
N SER A 30 32.31 44.39 -31.43
CA SER A 30 32.17 45.36 -30.30
C SER A 30 31.40 46.72 -30.35
N ARG A 31 30.55 46.96 -29.33
CA ARG A 31 30.36 48.15 -28.41
C ARG A 31 28.89 48.28 -27.96
N SER A 32 28.50 48.74 -26.75
CA SER A 32 29.23 49.25 -25.56
C SER A 32 28.36 49.25 -24.26
N LEU A 33 29.03 49.42 -23.11
CA LEU A 33 28.52 49.64 -21.74
C LEU A 33 28.49 51.17 -21.38
N ALA A 34 27.87 51.71 -20.31
CA ALA A 34 26.88 51.24 -19.30
C ALA A 34 26.32 52.43 -18.47
N THR A 35 25.41 52.14 -17.50
CA THR A 35 25.09 52.79 -16.19
C THR A 35 25.12 54.32 -15.99
N ASP A 36 24.06 54.89 -15.37
CA ASP A 36 24.13 55.46 -13.99
C ASP A 36 22.75 55.91 -13.40
N LEU A 37 22.72 56.16 -12.07
CA LEU A 37 21.60 56.44 -11.12
C LEU A 37 21.56 57.94 -10.69
N PRO A 38 20.77 58.46 -9.70
CA PRO A 38 19.46 58.09 -9.08
C PRO A 38 18.43 59.26 -8.76
N SER A 39 17.16 58.92 -8.45
CA SER A 39 16.22 59.62 -7.49
C SER A 39 15.66 61.05 -7.84
N PRO A 40 14.65 61.66 -7.13
CA PRO A 40 13.99 61.29 -5.85
C PRO A 40 12.42 61.38 -5.78
N CYS A 41 11.85 61.27 -4.57
CA CYS A 41 10.43 60.99 -4.24
C CYS A 41 9.53 62.19 -3.84
N ARG A 42 8.22 61.88 -3.58
CA ARG A 42 7.13 62.62 -2.84
C ARG A 42 6.16 63.44 -3.73
N ARG A 43 4.84 63.55 -3.46
CA ARG A 43 3.93 63.15 -2.33
C ARG A 43 2.46 62.92 -2.86
N PRO A 44 1.42 62.59 -2.03
CA PRO A 44 0.22 61.85 -2.45
C PRO A 44 -1.03 62.70 -2.76
N ASN A 45 -2.11 62.04 -3.20
CA ASN A 45 -3.48 62.52 -2.97
C ASN A 45 -4.52 61.38 -2.86
N ASN A 46 -5.51 61.56 -1.98
CA ASN A 46 -6.62 60.65 -1.72
C ASN A 46 -7.75 60.82 -2.76
N SER A 47 -8.41 59.72 -3.14
CA SER A 47 -9.86 59.73 -3.42
C SER A 47 -10.49 58.35 -3.19
N HIS A 48 -11.60 58.31 -2.46
CA HIS A 48 -12.42 57.11 -2.32
C HIS A 48 -13.34 56.95 -3.54
N SER A 49 -13.51 55.71 -4.04
CA SER A 49 -14.68 55.38 -4.85
C SER A 49 -15.20 53.97 -4.52
N ASN A 50 -16.52 53.87 -4.37
CA ASN A 50 -17.21 52.63 -4.06
C ASN A 50 -17.07 51.61 -5.19
N ARG A 51 -16.45 50.45 -4.93
CA ARG A 51 -16.51 49.30 -5.83
C ARG A 51 -17.51 48.27 -5.32
N LYS A 52 -18.60 48.07 -6.06
CA LYS A 52 -19.44 46.87 -5.95
C LYS A 52 -18.55 45.64 -6.18
N VAL A 53 -18.59 44.68 -5.26
CA VAL A 53 -17.87 43.41 -5.39
C VAL A 53 -18.56 42.57 -6.47
N LYS A 54 -18.04 42.62 -7.70
CA LYS A 54 -18.27 41.57 -8.69
C LYS A 54 -17.31 40.43 -8.38
N VAL A 55 -17.83 39.29 -7.93
CA VAL A 55 -17.06 38.04 -7.86
C VAL A 55 -16.92 37.50 -9.29
N ASN A 56 -15.85 37.88 -9.97
CA ASN A 56 -15.42 37.21 -11.19
C ASN A 56 -14.52 36.03 -10.81
N ALA A 57 -15.09 34.84 -10.71
CA ALA A 57 -14.33 33.59 -10.63
C ALA A 57 -14.10 33.04 -12.04
N SER A 58 -12.91 33.30 -12.58
CA SER A 58 -12.42 32.68 -13.82
C SER A 58 -10.93 32.38 -13.71
N LEU A 59 -10.58 31.35 -12.92
CA LEU A 59 -9.23 30.79 -12.84
C LEU A 59 -8.97 29.90 -14.06
N VAL A 60 -8.80 30.50 -15.25
CA VAL A 60 -8.58 29.73 -16.50
C VAL A 60 -7.47 30.32 -17.39
N GLU A 61 -7.21 31.63 -17.40
CA GLU A 61 -6.24 32.23 -18.35
C GLU A 61 -4.76 32.22 -17.89
N LYS A 62 -4.49 31.83 -16.64
CA LYS A 62 -3.11 31.66 -16.12
C LYS A 62 -3.05 30.40 -15.27
N GLY A 63 -2.26 29.41 -15.71
CA GLY A 63 -2.04 28.15 -15.00
C GLY A 63 -1.14 28.32 -13.77
N GLU A 64 -1.61 29.04 -12.77
CA GLU A 64 -0.93 29.23 -11.49
C GLU A 64 -1.25 28.05 -10.57
N TYR A 65 -0.38 27.04 -10.55
CA TYR A 65 -0.46 25.94 -9.58
C TYR A 65 0.08 26.44 -8.24
N TYR A 66 -0.77 26.53 -7.22
CA TYR A 66 -0.39 27.00 -5.91
C TYR A 66 0.10 25.86 -5.00
N SER A 67 1.10 26.13 -4.16
CA SER A 67 1.54 25.19 -3.11
C SER A 67 0.53 25.09 -1.95
N ASN A 68 -0.42 26.02 -1.89
CA ASN A 68 -1.59 26.06 -1.00
C ASN A 68 -2.81 25.39 -1.66
N ARG A 69 -3.84 25.05 -0.87
CA ARG A 69 -5.04 24.38 -1.40
C ARG A 69 -5.75 25.29 -2.43
N PRO A 70 -6.02 24.82 -3.65
CA PRO A 70 -6.71 25.63 -4.65
C PRO A 70 -8.17 25.89 -4.24
N PRO A 71 -8.77 27.02 -4.63
CA PRO A 71 -10.20 27.26 -4.45
C PRO A 71 -11.00 26.37 -5.42
N THR A 72 -11.93 25.59 -4.88
CA THR A 72 -12.71 24.61 -5.64
C THR A 72 -14.21 24.72 -5.32
N PRO A 73 -14.85 25.87 -5.60
CA PRO A 73 -16.19 26.19 -5.10
C PRO A 73 -17.29 25.24 -5.59
N LEU A 74 -17.13 24.58 -6.74
CA LEU A 74 -18.09 23.61 -7.23
C LEU A 74 -17.84 22.22 -6.63
N LEU A 75 -16.59 21.76 -6.60
CA LEU A 75 -16.18 20.49 -5.98
C LEU A 75 -16.43 20.48 -4.47
N ASP A 76 -16.41 21.64 -3.81
CA ASP A 76 -16.77 21.79 -2.39
C ASP A 76 -18.26 21.47 -2.12
N THR A 77 -19.12 21.48 -3.15
CA THR A 77 -20.53 21.05 -3.04
C THR A 77 -20.73 19.55 -3.29
N ILE A 78 -19.72 18.83 -3.78
CA ILE A 78 -19.84 17.47 -4.31
C ILE A 78 -19.11 16.49 -3.40
N ASN A 79 -19.89 15.82 -2.53
CA ASN A 79 -19.39 14.73 -1.70
C ASN A 79 -19.64 13.35 -2.35
N TYR A 80 -20.69 13.21 -3.14
CA TYR A 80 -21.10 11.94 -3.76
C TYR A 80 -21.61 12.14 -5.20
N PRO A 81 -21.59 11.12 -6.07
CA PRO A 81 -22.01 11.23 -7.47
C PRO A 81 -23.44 11.71 -7.69
N ILE A 82 -24.33 11.52 -6.70
CA ILE A 82 -25.71 12.02 -6.74
C ILE A 82 -25.79 13.56 -6.78
N HIS A 83 -24.81 14.27 -6.22
CA HIS A 83 -24.76 15.74 -6.26
C HIS A 83 -24.47 16.27 -7.68
N MET A 84 -23.88 15.46 -8.55
CA MET A 84 -23.49 15.86 -9.91
C MET A 84 -24.67 15.86 -10.89
N LYS A 85 -25.76 15.15 -10.61
CA LYS A 85 -26.80 14.80 -11.61
C LYS A 85 -27.54 16.00 -12.22
N ASN A 86 -27.59 17.12 -11.52
CA ASN A 86 -28.27 18.34 -11.97
C ASN A 86 -27.32 19.39 -12.57
N LEU A 87 -26.01 19.10 -12.65
CA LEU A 87 -25.03 20.01 -13.24
C LEU A 87 -25.21 20.10 -14.76
N SER A 88 -25.05 21.32 -15.28
CA SER A 88 -24.93 21.56 -16.71
C SER A 88 -23.56 21.12 -17.24
N ILE A 89 -23.44 20.92 -18.56
CA ILE A 89 -22.17 20.59 -19.22
C ILE A 89 -21.06 21.60 -18.91
N LYS A 90 -21.41 22.89 -18.75
CA LYS A 90 -20.45 23.94 -18.37
C LYS A 90 -19.92 23.75 -16.95
N GLU A 91 -20.78 23.36 -16.02
CA GLU A 91 -20.39 23.04 -14.64
C GLU A 91 -19.59 21.74 -14.58
N LEU A 92 -19.88 20.73 -15.40
CA LEU A 92 -19.06 19.51 -15.48
C LEU A 92 -17.62 19.78 -15.98
N LYS A 93 -17.44 20.75 -16.89
CA LYS A 93 -16.11 21.22 -17.30
C LYS A 93 -15.37 21.91 -16.16
N GLN A 94 -16.01 22.87 -15.50
CA GLN A 94 -15.46 23.52 -14.30
C GLN A 94 -15.10 22.51 -13.20
N LEU A 95 -15.97 21.52 -12.96
CA LEU A 95 -15.72 20.44 -12.00
C LEU A 95 -14.47 19.62 -12.36
N SER A 96 -14.24 19.38 -13.65
CA SER A 96 -13.05 18.66 -14.12
C SER A 96 -11.77 19.46 -13.82
N ASP A 97 -11.77 20.77 -14.03
CA ASP A 97 -10.63 21.65 -13.72
C ASP A 97 -10.36 21.77 -12.21
N GLU A 98 -11.42 21.88 -11.40
CA GLU A 98 -11.31 21.90 -9.94
C GLU A 98 -10.83 20.55 -9.38
N LEU A 99 -11.34 19.44 -9.91
CA LEU A 99 -10.96 18.07 -9.53
C LEU A 99 -9.50 17.77 -9.90
N ARG A 100 -9.06 18.15 -11.10
CA ARG A 100 -7.65 18.10 -11.53
C ARG A 100 -6.75 18.86 -10.54
N SER A 101 -7.14 20.07 -10.16
CA SER A 101 -6.39 20.91 -9.22
C SER A 101 -6.31 20.29 -7.82
N ASP A 102 -7.41 19.71 -7.32
CA ASP A 102 -7.46 19.02 -6.02
C ASP A 102 -6.60 17.73 -6.03
N VAL A 103 -6.58 16.97 -7.13
CA VAL A 103 -5.67 15.81 -7.30
C VAL A 103 -4.20 16.25 -7.25
N ILE A 104 -3.80 17.27 -8.03
CA ILE A 104 -2.41 17.77 -8.04
C ILE A 104 -1.99 18.20 -6.63
N PHE A 105 -2.85 18.95 -5.93
CA PHE A 105 -2.57 19.42 -4.56
C PHE A 105 -2.39 18.27 -3.56
N ASN A 106 -3.31 17.31 -3.50
CA ASN A 106 -3.24 16.22 -2.53
C ASN A 106 -2.06 15.27 -2.81
N VAL A 107 -1.79 14.96 -4.07
CA VAL A 107 -0.67 14.09 -4.47
C VAL A 107 0.68 14.79 -4.30
N SER A 108 0.74 16.13 -4.39
CA SER A 108 1.94 16.91 -4.02
C SER A 108 2.41 16.66 -2.58
N LYS A 109 1.49 16.48 -1.63
CA LYS A 109 1.80 16.29 -0.21
C LYS A 109 2.13 14.84 0.15
N THR A 110 1.62 13.88 -0.61
CA THR A 110 1.65 12.44 -0.29
C THR A 110 2.56 11.62 -1.21
N GLY A 111 2.72 12.04 -2.47
CA GLY A 111 3.28 11.22 -3.54
C GLY A 111 2.27 10.23 -4.13
N GLY A 112 2.71 9.44 -5.10
CA GLY A 112 1.94 8.35 -5.71
C GLY A 112 1.57 8.59 -7.17
N HIS A 113 0.41 8.05 -7.59
CA HIS A 113 0.05 7.88 -9.00
C HIS A 113 -0.64 9.11 -9.59
N LEU A 114 0.16 10.12 -9.97
CA LEU A 114 -0.35 11.38 -10.50
C LEU A 114 -0.77 11.27 -11.97
N GLY A 115 0.16 10.93 -12.86
CA GLY A 115 -0.04 11.02 -14.32
C GLY A 115 -1.23 10.21 -14.83
N SER A 116 -1.42 8.99 -14.30
CA SER A 116 -2.57 8.12 -14.58
C SER A 116 -3.89 8.75 -14.14
N SER A 117 -3.92 9.35 -12.95
CA SER A 117 -5.10 9.99 -12.36
C SER A 117 -5.52 11.26 -13.12
N LEU A 118 -4.55 12.07 -13.59
CA LEU A 118 -4.83 13.29 -14.36
C LEU A 118 -5.41 13.01 -15.76
N GLY A 119 -5.03 11.89 -16.38
CA GLY A 119 -5.51 11.50 -17.70
C GLY A 119 -6.98 11.06 -17.73
N VAL A 120 -7.58 10.65 -16.61
CA VAL A 120 -8.96 10.14 -16.55
C VAL A 120 -9.95 11.08 -15.84
N VAL A 121 -9.58 12.35 -15.57
CA VAL A 121 -10.42 13.29 -14.83
C VAL A 121 -11.79 13.47 -15.48
N GLU A 122 -11.82 13.86 -16.76
CA GLU A 122 -13.07 14.10 -17.50
C GLU A 122 -13.90 12.81 -17.66
N LEU A 123 -13.26 11.69 -18.00
CA LEU A 123 -13.87 10.38 -18.07
C LEU A 123 -14.54 9.98 -16.74
N THR A 124 -13.86 10.24 -15.61
CA THR A 124 -14.39 9.94 -14.26
C THR A 124 -15.59 10.82 -13.92
N VAL A 125 -15.54 12.10 -14.27
CA VAL A 125 -16.66 13.04 -14.12
C VAL A 125 -17.87 12.59 -14.94
N ALA A 126 -17.67 12.25 -16.22
CA ALA A 126 -18.74 11.78 -17.11
C ALA A 126 -19.34 10.44 -16.63
N LEU A 127 -18.50 9.49 -16.18
CA LEU A 127 -18.94 8.23 -15.60
C LEU A 127 -19.82 8.42 -14.37
N HIS A 128 -19.40 9.22 -13.39
CA HIS A 128 -20.21 9.48 -12.19
C HIS A 128 -21.46 10.33 -12.48
N TYR A 129 -21.42 11.20 -13.47
CA TYR A 129 -22.59 11.94 -13.94
C TYR A 129 -23.64 11.01 -14.56
N ILE A 130 -23.24 10.05 -15.41
CA ILE A 130 -24.17 9.14 -16.10
C ILE A 130 -24.59 7.93 -15.24
N PHE A 131 -23.65 7.26 -14.59
CA PHE A 131 -23.91 6.02 -13.84
C PHE A 131 -24.24 6.29 -12.36
N ASN A 132 -25.07 5.44 -11.78
CA ASN A 132 -25.60 5.55 -10.42
C ASN A 132 -24.89 4.56 -9.51
N THR A 133 -23.61 4.80 -9.25
CA THR A 133 -22.84 4.04 -8.25
C THR A 133 -23.35 4.38 -6.84
N PRO A 134 -23.46 3.41 -5.90
CA PRO A 134 -22.96 2.04 -5.93
C PRO A 134 -23.87 1.00 -6.58
N GLN A 135 -25.06 1.36 -7.09
CA GLN A 135 -25.97 0.41 -7.75
C GLN A 135 -25.39 -0.07 -9.08
N ASP A 136 -25.09 0.86 -9.99
CA ASP A 136 -24.26 0.64 -11.17
C ASP A 136 -22.81 0.35 -10.72
N LYS A 137 -22.16 -0.63 -11.36
CA LYS A 137 -20.80 -1.08 -11.03
C LYS A 137 -19.78 -0.42 -11.94
N ILE A 138 -18.78 0.23 -11.35
CA ILE A 138 -17.64 0.83 -12.06
C ILE A 138 -16.38 0.18 -11.48
N LEU A 139 -15.65 -0.55 -12.32
CA LEU A 139 -14.41 -1.25 -12.00
C LEU A 139 -13.24 -0.49 -12.64
N TRP A 140 -12.15 -0.29 -11.89
CA TRP A 140 -10.97 0.44 -12.34
C TRP A 140 -9.76 -0.51 -12.39
N ASP A 141 -9.28 -0.83 -13.60
CA ASP A 141 -8.21 -1.79 -13.79
C ASP A 141 -6.87 -1.25 -13.26
N VAL A 142 -6.10 -2.08 -12.55
CA VAL A 142 -5.00 -1.68 -11.64
C VAL A 142 -5.48 -0.78 -10.48
N GLY A 143 -6.28 0.26 -10.74
CA GLY A 143 -6.84 1.18 -9.74
C GLY A 143 -6.00 2.44 -9.51
N HIS A 144 -4.77 2.50 -10.04
CA HIS A 144 -3.83 3.61 -9.90
C HIS A 144 -4.25 4.93 -10.56
N GLN A 145 -5.31 4.92 -11.37
CA GLN A 145 -5.95 6.06 -12.01
C GLN A 145 -7.20 6.54 -11.25
N SER A 146 -7.62 5.83 -10.18
CA SER A 146 -8.91 6.05 -9.51
C SER A 146 -8.94 7.20 -8.50
N TYR A 147 -7.89 8.04 -8.39
CA TYR A 147 -7.89 9.14 -7.41
C TYR A 147 -9.04 10.14 -7.62
N PRO A 148 -9.42 10.54 -8.86
CA PRO A 148 -10.60 11.37 -9.08
C PRO A 148 -11.90 10.67 -8.64
N HIS A 149 -11.99 9.34 -8.85
CA HIS A 149 -13.12 8.52 -8.40
C HIS A 149 -13.22 8.51 -6.88
N LYS A 150 -12.09 8.36 -6.15
CA LYS A 150 -12.06 8.44 -4.68
C LYS A 150 -12.56 9.79 -4.17
N ILE A 151 -12.09 10.89 -4.76
CA ILE A 151 -12.52 12.25 -4.40
C ILE A 151 -14.04 12.41 -4.56
N LEU A 152 -14.60 12.02 -5.72
CA LEU A 152 -16.03 12.14 -6.02
C LEU A 152 -16.94 11.15 -5.28
N THR A 153 -16.38 10.24 -4.48
CA THR A 153 -17.10 9.18 -3.74
C THR A 153 -16.84 9.24 -2.23
N GLY A 154 -16.98 10.43 -1.66
CA GLY A 154 -16.96 10.68 -0.21
C GLY A 154 -15.59 10.68 0.46
N ARG A 155 -14.50 10.41 -0.27
CA ARG A 155 -13.15 10.24 0.33
C ARG A 155 -12.23 11.45 0.18
N ARG A 156 -12.69 12.57 -0.39
CA ARG A 156 -11.91 13.80 -0.57
C ARG A 156 -11.16 14.26 0.69
N GLY A 157 -11.84 14.28 1.84
CA GLY A 157 -11.22 14.67 3.13
C GLY A 157 -10.14 13.72 3.65
N LYS A 158 -10.04 12.49 3.12
CA LYS A 158 -9.02 11.49 3.47
C LYS A 158 -7.86 11.42 2.45
N MET A 159 -7.91 12.18 1.36
CA MET A 159 -6.81 12.22 0.37
C MET A 159 -5.43 12.58 0.95
N PRO A 160 -5.29 13.38 2.04
CA PRO A 160 -4.00 13.59 2.69
C PRO A 160 -3.36 12.34 3.34
N THR A 161 -4.10 11.25 3.56
CA THR A 161 -3.59 9.98 4.12
C THR A 161 -3.32 8.92 3.05
N MET A 162 -3.46 9.26 1.77
CA MET A 162 -3.35 8.32 0.66
C MET A 162 -1.96 7.61 0.66
N ARG A 163 -1.97 6.28 0.56
CA ARG A 163 -0.83 5.33 0.67
C ARG A 163 -0.02 5.38 1.97
N GLN A 164 -0.51 6.06 3.01
CA GLN A 164 0.09 6.06 4.34
C GLN A 164 -0.53 4.97 5.22
N THR A 165 0.21 4.57 6.25
CA THR A 165 -0.24 3.61 7.28
C THR A 165 -1.59 4.06 7.86
N ASN A 166 -2.58 3.15 7.90
CA ASN A 166 -3.98 3.42 8.28
C ASN A 166 -4.74 4.45 7.41
N GLY A 167 -4.20 4.81 6.24
CA GLY A 167 -4.80 5.76 5.30
C GLY A 167 -5.55 5.12 4.13
N LEU A 168 -5.90 5.91 3.11
CA LEU A 168 -6.52 5.38 1.88
C LEU A 168 -5.54 4.54 1.06
N SER A 169 -6.01 3.46 0.45
CA SER A 169 -5.23 2.69 -0.53
C SER A 169 -4.92 3.51 -1.78
N GLY A 170 -3.79 3.21 -2.44
CA GLY A 170 -3.43 3.73 -3.76
C GLY A 170 -4.25 3.14 -4.92
N PHE A 171 -5.14 2.18 -4.64
CA PHE A 171 -5.96 1.44 -5.60
C PHE A 171 -7.40 1.31 -5.06
N THR A 172 -8.35 0.81 -5.85
CA THR A 172 -9.70 0.54 -5.33
C THR A 172 -9.66 -0.62 -4.33
N LYS A 173 -10.36 -0.49 -3.20
CA LYS A 173 -10.39 -1.49 -2.13
C LYS A 173 -11.82 -1.64 -1.61
N ARG A 174 -12.40 -2.84 -1.74
CA ARG A 174 -13.79 -3.14 -1.33
C ARG A 174 -14.11 -2.81 0.13
N GLY A 175 -13.13 -2.95 1.02
CA GLY A 175 -13.26 -2.59 2.44
C GLY A 175 -13.11 -1.09 2.74
N GLU A 176 -12.78 -0.26 1.75
CA GLU A 176 -12.60 1.19 1.90
C GLU A 176 -13.86 1.99 1.49
N SER A 177 -14.62 1.51 0.51
CA SER A 177 -15.84 2.17 0.02
C SER A 177 -16.77 1.20 -0.73
N GLU A 178 -18.09 1.40 -0.59
CA GLU A 178 -19.10 0.70 -1.40
C GLU A 178 -19.02 1.02 -2.90
N HIS A 179 -18.40 2.15 -3.26
CA HIS A 179 -18.14 2.53 -4.64
C HIS A 179 -16.98 1.75 -5.28
N ASP A 180 -16.11 1.13 -4.46
CA ASP A 180 -15.01 0.28 -4.91
C ASP A 180 -15.48 -1.16 -5.04
N CYS A 181 -16.39 -1.40 -6.00
CA CYS A 181 -17.11 -2.66 -6.11
C CYS A 181 -16.20 -3.89 -6.37
N PHE A 182 -15.02 -3.67 -6.94
CA PHE A 182 -13.95 -4.65 -7.08
C PHE A 182 -12.61 -4.04 -6.61
N GLY A 183 -11.78 -4.85 -5.95
CA GLY A 183 -10.47 -4.42 -5.47
C GLY A 183 -9.39 -4.77 -6.49
N THR A 184 -8.49 -3.84 -6.78
CA THR A 184 -7.46 -4.02 -7.83
C THR A 184 -6.06 -3.63 -7.34
N GLY A 185 -5.06 -4.02 -8.13
CA GLY A 185 -3.65 -3.68 -7.93
C GLY A 185 -2.82 -4.35 -9.02
N HIS A 186 -2.98 -5.67 -9.15
CA HIS A 186 -2.66 -6.36 -10.41
C HIS A 186 -3.62 -5.90 -11.52
N SER A 187 -3.10 -5.90 -12.75
CA SER A 187 -3.77 -5.53 -14.00
C SER A 187 -4.74 -6.59 -14.53
N SER A 188 -5.52 -6.21 -15.54
CA SER A 188 -6.22 -7.08 -16.50
C SER A 188 -7.35 -7.94 -15.91
N THR A 189 -7.73 -7.67 -14.66
CA THR A 189 -8.75 -8.41 -13.91
C THR A 189 -10.16 -7.88 -14.13
N THR A 190 -10.33 -6.63 -14.57
CA THR A 190 -11.64 -5.96 -14.50
C THR A 190 -12.65 -6.39 -15.56
N ILE A 191 -12.22 -6.84 -16.75
CA ILE A 191 -13.15 -7.40 -17.74
C ILE A 191 -13.70 -8.74 -17.22
N SER A 192 -12.83 -9.62 -16.70
CA SER A 192 -13.23 -10.88 -16.04
C SER A 192 -14.21 -10.64 -14.88
N ALA A 193 -13.86 -9.72 -13.97
CA ALA A 193 -14.68 -9.39 -12.82
C ALA A 193 -16.01 -8.71 -13.22
N GLY A 194 -15.98 -7.86 -14.25
CA GLY A 194 -17.14 -7.19 -14.81
C GLY A 194 -18.13 -8.19 -15.42
N LEU A 195 -17.64 -9.12 -16.25
CA LEU A 195 -18.47 -10.18 -16.82
C LEU A 195 -19.13 -11.04 -15.73
N GLY A 196 -18.38 -11.43 -14.70
CA GLY A 196 -18.94 -12.14 -13.54
C GLY A 196 -20.00 -11.33 -12.78
N MET A 197 -19.86 -10.00 -12.70
CA MET A 197 -20.88 -9.11 -12.12
C MET A 197 -22.11 -8.93 -13.03
N ALA A 198 -21.96 -8.95 -14.35
CA ALA A 198 -23.04 -8.86 -15.33
C ALA A 198 -23.89 -10.14 -15.30
N VAL A 199 -23.27 -11.31 -15.48
CA VAL A 199 -23.93 -12.61 -15.33
C VAL A 199 -24.57 -12.75 -13.93
N GLY A 200 -23.89 -12.32 -12.87
CA GLY A 200 -24.41 -12.32 -11.51
C GLY A 200 -25.55 -11.32 -11.23
N ARG A 201 -25.73 -10.29 -12.07
CA ARG A 201 -26.88 -9.38 -12.10
C ARG A 201 -28.07 -10.07 -12.78
N ASP A 202 -27.83 -10.68 -13.94
CA ASP A 202 -28.88 -11.27 -14.78
C ASP A 202 -29.53 -12.47 -14.09
N LEU A 203 -28.72 -13.36 -13.51
CA LEU A 203 -29.18 -14.48 -12.66
C LEU A 203 -29.96 -14.03 -11.41
N LYS A 204 -29.90 -12.74 -11.05
CA LYS A 204 -30.65 -12.14 -9.93
C LYS A 204 -31.81 -11.25 -10.38
N GLY A 205 -32.14 -11.23 -11.67
CA GLY A 205 -33.21 -10.40 -12.23
C GLY A 205 -32.99 -8.89 -12.04
N LYS A 206 -31.73 -8.46 -11.94
CA LYS A 206 -31.36 -7.05 -11.75
C LYS A 206 -31.08 -6.37 -13.10
N SER A 207 -31.10 -5.03 -13.10
CA SER A 207 -30.90 -4.21 -14.30
C SER A 207 -29.89 -3.07 -14.10
N ASN A 208 -28.94 -3.24 -13.18
CA ASN A 208 -27.84 -2.30 -13.00
C ASN A 208 -26.81 -2.41 -14.13
N ASN A 209 -26.09 -1.33 -14.41
CA ASN A 209 -25.00 -1.34 -15.37
C ASN A 209 -23.73 -1.95 -14.75
N VAL A 210 -22.84 -2.45 -15.61
CA VAL A 210 -21.48 -2.88 -15.24
C VAL A 210 -20.50 -2.28 -16.23
N VAL A 211 -19.54 -1.52 -15.73
CA VAL A 211 -18.55 -0.77 -16.50
C VAL A 211 -17.15 -1.16 -16.04
N ALA A 212 -16.30 -1.67 -16.93
CA ALA A 212 -14.90 -1.99 -16.68
C ALA A 212 -13.99 -0.99 -17.41
N VAL A 213 -13.26 -0.15 -16.66
CA VAL A 213 -12.33 0.84 -17.20
C VAL A 213 -10.91 0.26 -17.18
N ILE A 214 -10.37 -0.04 -18.36
CA ILE A 214 -9.08 -0.73 -18.55
C ILE A 214 -8.14 0.12 -19.40
N GLY A 215 -6.85 0.17 -19.06
CA GLY A 215 -5.83 0.88 -19.85
C GLY A 215 -5.32 0.07 -21.05
N ASP A 216 -4.78 0.74 -22.07
CA ASP A 216 -4.09 0.12 -23.20
C ASP A 216 -3.02 -0.89 -22.78
N GLY A 217 -2.26 -0.56 -21.73
CA GLY A 217 -1.29 -1.48 -21.15
C GLY A 217 -1.88 -2.78 -20.60
N ALA A 218 -2.92 -2.68 -19.78
CA ALA A 218 -3.58 -3.83 -19.16
C ALA A 218 -4.31 -4.71 -20.20
N MET A 219 -4.72 -4.13 -21.35
CA MET A 219 -5.29 -4.87 -22.47
C MET A 219 -4.29 -5.83 -23.15
N THR A 220 -2.98 -5.72 -22.87
CA THR A 220 -1.96 -6.63 -23.45
C THR A 220 -1.92 -8.02 -22.81
N ALA A 221 -2.53 -8.23 -21.64
CA ALA A 221 -2.49 -9.51 -20.92
C ALA A 221 -3.49 -10.54 -21.44
N GLY A 222 -3.12 -11.84 -21.41
CA GLY A 222 -3.98 -12.96 -21.83
C GLY A 222 -5.38 -12.94 -21.20
N GLN A 223 -5.46 -12.74 -19.88
CA GLN A 223 -6.73 -12.67 -19.14
C GLN A 223 -7.73 -11.62 -19.69
N ALA A 224 -7.25 -10.51 -20.27
CA ALA A 224 -8.14 -9.52 -20.87
C ALA A 224 -8.80 -10.06 -22.14
N TYR A 225 -8.05 -10.77 -22.99
CA TYR A 225 -8.58 -11.42 -24.20
C TYR A 225 -9.50 -12.60 -23.87
N GLU A 226 -9.13 -13.45 -22.91
CA GLU A 226 -9.98 -14.55 -22.42
C GLU A 226 -11.35 -14.01 -21.96
N ALA A 227 -11.34 -12.92 -21.20
CA ALA A 227 -12.54 -12.27 -20.70
C ALA A 227 -13.37 -11.60 -21.81
N MET A 228 -12.75 -10.92 -22.78
CA MET A 228 -13.46 -10.34 -23.92
C MET A 228 -14.09 -11.43 -24.80
N ASN A 229 -13.35 -12.48 -25.13
CA ASN A 229 -13.84 -13.64 -25.87
C ASN A 229 -15.03 -14.31 -25.16
N ASN A 230 -14.97 -14.46 -23.84
CA ASN A 230 -16.08 -15.03 -23.08
C ASN A 230 -17.26 -14.06 -22.95
N ALA A 231 -17.04 -12.75 -22.88
CA ALA A 231 -18.10 -11.75 -22.85
C ALA A 231 -18.92 -11.74 -24.14
N GLY A 232 -18.27 -11.78 -25.31
CA GLY A 232 -18.93 -11.88 -26.60
C GLY A 232 -19.64 -13.23 -26.81
N TYR A 233 -19.02 -14.34 -26.39
CA TYR A 233 -19.68 -15.66 -26.43
C TYR A 233 -20.96 -15.73 -25.57
N LEU A 234 -20.98 -15.04 -24.43
CA LEU A 234 -22.14 -15.02 -23.53
C LEU A 234 -23.19 -13.96 -23.89
N ASP A 235 -22.92 -13.08 -24.87
CA ASP A 235 -23.77 -11.93 -25.24
C ASP A 235 -24.25 -11.15 -24.00
N SER A 236 -23.32 -10.85 -23.08
CA SER A 236 -23.68 -10.29 -21.76
C SER A 236 -23.62 -8.76 -21.75
N ASP A 237 -24.72 -8.08 -21.41
CA ASP A 237 -24.82 -6.62 -21.32
C ASP A 237 -23.78 -6.03 -20.34
N MET A 238 -22.63 -5.60 -20.84
CA MET A 238 -21.59 -4.90 -20.08
C MET A 238 -20.83 -3.89 -20.93
N ILE A 239 -20.23 -2.90 -20.29
CA ILE A 239 -19.50 -1.82 -20.96
C ILE A 239 -18.01 -1.94 -20.60
N VAL A 240 -17.16 -2.12 -21.61
CA VAL A 240 -15.71 -2.02 -21.48
C VAL A 240 -15.29 -0.63 -21.98
N ILE A 241 -14.53 0.10 -21.17
CA ILE A 241 -13.92 1.37 -21.57
C ILE A 241 -12.42 1.15 -21.67
N LEU A 242 -11.92 1.10 -22.90
CA LEU A 242 -10.49 1.09 -23.19
C LEU A 242 -9.97 2.53 -23.13
N ASN A 243 -9.20 2.84 -22.09
CA ASN A 243 -8.49 4.10 -21.89
C ASN A 243 -7.09 4.04 -22.51
N ASP A 244 -6.98 4.36 -23.80
CA ASP A 244 -5.73 4.40 -24.54
C ASP A 244 -5.03 5.76 -24.36
N ASN A 245 -3.87 5.74 -23.70
CA ASN A 245 -3.00 6.90 -23.53
C ASN A 245 -1.62 6.73 -24.19
N LYS A 246 -1.46 5.73 -25.07
CA LYS A 246 -0.21 5.37 -25.76
C LYS A 246 0.99 5.10 -24.86
N GLN A 247 0.77 4.74 -23.60
CA GLN A 247 1.82 4.33 -22.68
C GLN A 247 1.44 3.01 -22.01
N VAL A 248 1.83 1.93 -22.67
CA VAL A 248 1.43 0.53 -22.35
C VAL A 248 1.93 0.01 -21.00
N SER A 249 2.72 0.76 -20.24
CA SER A 249 3.01 0.44 -18.83
C SER A 249 3.67 1.60 -18.06
N LEU A 250 4.15 1.29 -16.86
CA LEU A 250 5.30 1.96 -16.24
C LEU A 250 6.37 2.26 -17.29
N PRO A 251 7.07 3.39 -17.23
CA PRO A 251 7.94 3.80 -18.32
C PRO A 251 8.98 2.72 -18.63
N THR A 252 8.91 2.20 -19.85
CA THR A 252 10.07 1.74 -20.64
C THR A 252 10.93 2.95 -21.02
N ALA A 253 11.26 3.77 -20.02
CA ALA A 253 12.19 4.87 -20.10
C ALA A 253 13.59 4.27 -20.22
N THR A 254 14.00 4.02 -21.45
CA THR A 254 15.40 4.21 -21.83
C THR A 254 15.84 5.61 -21.40
N LEU A 255 17.13 5.84 -21.15
CA LEU A 255 17.57 7.16 -20.67
C LEU A 255 17.34 8.26 -21.73
N ASP A 256 17.09 7.86 -22.98
CA ASP A 256 16.87 8.71 -24.15
C ASP A 256 15.37 8.97 -24.43
N GLY A 257 14.46 8.55 -23.54
CA GLY A 257 13.02 8.80 -23.61
C GLY A 257 12.14 7.55 -23.43
N PRO A 258 10.80 7.70 -23.48
CA PRO A 258 9.87 6.58 -23.41
C PRO A 258 9.89 5.74 -24.69
N SER A 259 10.07 4.42 -24.54
CA SER A 259 9.95 3.48 -25.67
C SER A 259 8.51 3.40 -26.18
N PRO A 260 8.29 3.16 -27.49
CA PRO A 260 6.94 2.98 -28.02
C PRO A 260 6.27 1.73 -27.42
N PRO A 261 4.94 1.75 -27.23
CA PRO A 261 4.16 0.59 -26.81
C PRO A 261 4.49 -0.70 -27.57
N VAL A 262 4.88 -1.74 -26.83
CA VAL A 262 5.13 -3.07 -27.41
C VAL A 262 3.83 -3.82 -27.68
N GLY A 263 3.86 -4.68 -28.70
CA GLY A 263 2.73 -5.53 -29.11
C GLY A 263 2.04 -5.09 -30.41
N ALA A 264 1.55 -6.10 -31.14
CA ALA A 264 0.80 -5.90 -32.38
C ALA A 264 -0.53 -5.16 -32.15
N LEU A 265 -1.19 -5.38 -31.00
CA LEU A 265 -2.40 -4.64 -30.60
C LEU A 265 -2.11 -3.16 -30.41
N SER A 266 -1.10 -2.80 -29.63
CA SER A 266 -0.72 -1.40 -29.36
C SER A 266 -0.37 -0.65 -30.65
N SER A 267 0.28 -1.35 -31.59
CA SER A 267 0.53 -0.87 -32.95
C SER A 267 -0.74 -0.74 -33.79
N ALA A 268 -1.72 -1.65 -33.63
CA ALA A 268 -3.01 -1.59 -34.32
C ALA A 268 -3.90 -0.45 -33.80
N LEU A 269 -3.99 -0.27 -32.48
CA LEU A 269 -4.66 0.87 -31.84
C LEU A 269 -4.06 2.20 -32.30
N SER A 270 -2.73 2.29 -32.33
CA SER A 270 -2.01 3.45 -32.88
C SER A 270 -2.35 3.72 -34.35
N ARG A 271 -2.45 2.67 -35.20
CA ARG A 271 -2.85 2.79 -36.60
C ARG A 271 -4.32 3.21 -36.78
N LEU A 272 -5.24 2.69 -35.96
CA LEU A 272 -6.65 3.07 -35.97
C LEU A 272 -6.82 4.56 -35.64
N GLN A 273 -6.02 5.10 -34.71
CA GLN A 273 -6.02 6.53 -34.39
C GLN A 273 -5.33 7.41 -35.44
N SER A 274 -4.34 6.88 -36.18
CA SER A 274 -3.59 7.65 -37.19
C SER A 274 -4.19 7.64 -38.59
N ASN A 275 -5.25 6.85 -38.85
CA ASN A 275 -5.86 6.72 -40.16
C ASN A 275 -6.47 8.07 -40.64
N PRO A 276 -5.96 8.68 -41.74
CA PRO A 276 -6.45 9.97 -42.22
C PRO A 276 -7.94 9.99 -42.56
N ALA A 277 -8.48 8.88 -43.10
CA ALA A 277 -9.89 8.79 -43.48
C ALA A 277 -10.83 8.98 -42.27
N LEU A 278 -10.47 8.45 -41.10
CA LEU A 278 -11.23 8.62 -39.84
C LEU A 278 -11.13 10.05 -39.29
N ARG A 279 -10.06 10.79 -39.60
CA ARG A 279 -9.91 12.21 -39.27
C ARG A 279 -10.71 13.11 -40.21
N GLU A 280 -10.68 12.84 -41.51
CA GLU A 280 -11.45 13.62 -42.49
C GLU A 280 -12.96 13.40 -42.32
N LEU A 281 -13.42 12.16 -42.08
CA LEU A 281 -14.83 11.87 -41.80
C LEU A 281 -15.35 12.63 -40.57
N ARG A 282 -14.49 12.84 -39.56
CA ARG A 282 -14.79 13.62 -38.35
C ARG A 282 -15.02 15.11 -38.65
N GLU A 283 -14.19 15.71 -39.49
CA GLU A 283 -14.34 17.13 -39.85
C GLU A 283 -15.53 17.33 -40.80
N VAL A 284 -15.83 16.36 -41.68
CA VAL A 284 -17.07 16.35 -42.48
C VAL A 284 -18.32 16.26 -41.58
N ALA A 285 -18.34 15.40 -40.57
CA ALA A 285 -19.46 15.28 -39.63
C ALA A 285 -19.71 16.57 -38.81
N LYS A 286 -18.63 17.28 -38.42
CA LYS A 286 -18.71 18.63 -37.81
C LYS A 286 -19.16 19.73 -38.78
N GLY A 287 -19.02 19.52 -40.09
CA GLY A 287 -19.52 20.41 -41.13
C GLY A 287 -21.03 20.25 -41.35
N VAL A 288 -21.50 19.00 -41.49
CA VAL A 288 -22.91 18.69 -41.77
C VAL A 288 -23.84 19.07 -40.61
N THR A 289 -23.40 18.88 -39.36
CA THR A 289 -24.13 19.32 -38.15
C THR A 289 -24.44 20.82 -38.10
N LYS A 290 -23.71 21.67 -38.83
CA LYS A 290 -23.97 23.12 -38.89
C LYS A 290 -25.04 23.53 -39.91
N GLN A 291 -25.50 22.62 -40.77
CA GLN A 291 -26.45 22.96 -41.86
C GLN A 291 -27.84 22.33 -41.72
N ILE A 292 -28.05 21.39 -40.79
CA ILE A 292 -29.33 20.68 -40.62
C ILE A 292 -30.07 21.18 -39.39
N GLY A 293 -31.05 22.07 -39.60
CA GLY A 293 -31.93 22.58 -38.54
C GLY A 293 -33.12 21.66 -38.26
N GLY A 294 -33.55 21.60 -36.99
CA GLY A 294 -34.83 21.00 -36.59
C GLY A 294 -34.82 19.48 -36.33
N PRO A 295 -35.99 18.91 -35.97
CA PRO A 295 -36.09 17.60 -35.29
C PRO A 295 -35.73 16.36 -36.12
N MET A 296 -35.28 16.49 -37.38
CA MET A 296 -34.68 15.36 -38.11
C MET A 296 -33.28 14.97 -37.62
N HIS A 297 -32.63 15.82 -36.82
CA HIS A 297 -31.24 15.61 -36.39
C HIS A 297 -31.04 14.31 -35.56
N GLN A 298 -32.07 13.85 -34.84
CA GLN A 298 -32.04 12.58 -34.09
C GLN A 298 -32.24 11.34 -34.97
N LEU A 299 -32.91 11.48 -36.11
CA LEU A 299 -33.14 10.37 -37.03
C LEU A 299 -31.94 10.14 -37.93
N ALA A 300 -31.31 11.22 -38.41
CA ALA A 300 -30.08 11.15 -39.20
C ALA A 300 -28.90 10.55 -38.41
N ALA A 301 -28.73 10.93 -37.14
CA ALA A 301 -27.70 10.36 -36.27
C ALA A 301 -27.87 8.83 -36.09
N LYS A 302 -29.11 8.37 -35.86
CA LYS A 302 -29.40 6.93 -35.72
C LYS A 302 -29.13 6.12 -36.99
N VAL A 303 -29.38 6.69 -38.18
CA VAL A 303 -29.07 5.99 -39.43
C VAL A 303 -27.56 5.95 -39.71
N ASP A 304 -26.83 7.04 -39.44
CA ASP A 304 -25.39 7.13 -39.67
C ASP A 304 -24.56 6.30 -38.66
N GLU A 305 -25.07 6.11 -37.44
CA GLU A 305 -24.45 5.26 -36.41
C GLU A 305 -24.65 3.77 -36.70
N TYR A 306 -25.86 3.34 -37.06
CA TYR A 306 -26.11 1.97 -37.57
C TYR A 306 -25.34 1.69 -38.86
N ALA A 307 -25.18 2.69 -39.73
CA ALA A 307 -24.42 2.55 -40.96
C ALA A 307 -22.92 2.34 -40.70
N ARG A 308 -22.32 2.91 -39.65
CA ARG A 308 -20.88 2.71 -39.35
C ARG A 308 -20.54 1.26 -38.98
N GLY A 309 -21.43 0.55 -38.28
CA GLY A 309 -21.28 -0.90 -38.04
C GLY A 309 -21.39 -1.75 -39.32
N MET A 310 -21.95 -1.20 -40.40
CA MET A 310 -22.16 -1.91 -41.68
C MET A 310 -21.23 -1.42 -42.82
N ILE A 311 -20.61 -0.25 -42.68
CA ILE A 311 -19.77 0.41 -43.70
C ILE A 311 -18.26 0.23 -43.41
N SER A 312 -17.89 -0.48 -42.33
CA SER A 312 -16.54 -1.08 -42.13
C SER A 312 -16.25 -2.22 -43.12
N GLY A 313 -16.51 -1.99 -44.41
CA GLY A 313 -16.26 -2.95 -45.47
C GLY A 313 -14.78 -3.28 -45.59
N THR A 314 -14.47 -4.59 -45.60
CA THR A 314 -13.14 -5.21 -45.71
C THR A 314 -12.32 -5.41 -44.41
N GLY A 315 -12.90 -5.17 -43.23
CA GLY A 315 -12.30 -5.69 -41.99
C GLY A 315 -13.05 -5.28 -40.72
N SER A 316 -13.71 -6.24 -40.10
CA SER A 316 -14.09 -6.20 -38.69
C SER A 316 -12.87 -5.88 -37.82
N THR A 317 -13.06 -5.05 -36.80
CA THR A 317 -12.03 -4.83 -35.78
C THR A 317 -11.84 -6.10 -34.95
N LEU A 318 -10.66 -6.25 -34.33
CA LEU A 318 -10.38 -7.38 -33.42
C LEU A 318 -11.45 -7.53 -32.31
N PHE A 319 -12.04 -6.41 -31.86
CA PHE A 319 -13.06 -6.41 -30.82
C PHE A 319 -14.42 -6.89 -31.34
N GLU A 320 -14.78 -6.57 -32.58
CA GLU A 320 -16.00 -7.06 -33.23
C GLU A 320 -15.90 -8.57 -33.54
N GLU A 321 -14.73 -9.07 -33.94
CA GLU A 321 -14.46 -10.51 -34.07
C GLU A 321 -14.57 -11.27 -32.73
N LEU A 322 -14.25 -10.59 -31.62
CA LEU A 322 -14.46 -11.13 -30.27
C LEU A 322 -15.92 -10.99 -29.78
N GLY A 323 -16.83 -10.45 -30.59
CA GLY A 323 -18.25 -10.28 -30.28
C GLY A 323 -18.60 -9.02 -29.48
N LEU A 324 -17.73 -8.01 -29.44
CA LEU A 324 -18.00 -6.73 -28.77
C LEU A 324 -18.41 -5.65 -29.78
N TYR A 325 -19.49 -4.92 -29.50
CA TYR A 325 -19.88 -3.75 -30.28
C TYR A 325 -18.88 -2.59 -30.03
N TYR A 326 -18.14 -2.19 -31.06
CA TYR A 326 -17.03 -1.25 -30.95
C TYR A 326 -17.44 0.21 -31.23
N ILE A 327 -17.09 1.11 -30.30
CA ILE A 327 -17.32 2.56 -30.40
C ILE A 327 -16.00 3.30 -30.20
N GLY A 328 -15.41 3.86 -31.26
CA GLY A 328 -14.27 4.78 -31.14
C GLY A 328 -13.30 4.78 -32.33
N PRO A 329 -12.10 5.38 -32.17
CA PRO A 329 -11.59 6.06 -30.98
C PRO A 329 -12.25 7.43 -30.72
N VAL A 330 -12.54 7.78 -29.46
CA VAL A 330 -13.16 9.06 -29.03
C VAL A 330 -12.29 9.85 -28.04
N ASP A 331 -12.45 11.18 -28.00
CA ASP A 331 -11.66 12.06 -27.12
C ASP A 331 -12.16 11.99 -25.67
N GLY A 332 -11.35 11.41 -24.78
CA GLY A 332 -11.68 11.25 -23.37
C GLY A 332 -11.66 12.53 -22.54
N HIS A 333 -11.14 13.64 -23.09
CA HIS A 333 -11.15 14.95 -22.46
C HIS A 333 -12.31 15.84 -22.95
N ASN A 334 -13.10 15.39 -23.92
CA ASN A 334 -14.31 16.11 -24.34
C ASN A 334 -15.54 15.66 -23.54
N ILE A 335 -15.88 16.40 -22.49
CA ILE A 335 -17.04 16.16 -21.64
C ILE A 335 -18.36 16.07 -22.45
N ASP A 336 -18.55 16.87 -23.50
CA ASP A 336 -19.78 16.84 -24.31
C ASP A 336 -19.93 15.49 -25.01
N ASP A 337 -18.86 15.02 -25.67
CA ASP A 337 -18.83 13.73 -26.37
C ASP A 337 -18.98 12.58 -25.37
N MET A 338 -18.25 12.61 -24.25
CA MET A 338 -18.31 11.56 -23.23
C MET A 338 -19.70 11.44 -22.59
N VAL A 339 -20.34 12.58 -22.25
CA VAL A 339 -21.70 12.58 -21.69
C VAL A 339 -22.71 12.09 -22.73
N ALA A 340 -22.58 12.48 -24.00
CA ALA A 340 -23.48 12.00 -25.07
C ALA A 340 -23.37 10.48 -25.29
N ILE A 341 -22.15 9.97 -25.49
CA ILE A 341 -21.88 8.55 -25.77
C ILE A 341 -22.27 7.67 -24.59
N LEU A 342 -21.83 8.00 -23.37
CA LEU A 342 -22.15 7.19 -22.19
C LEU A 342 -23.65 7.20 -21.88
N LYS A 343 -24.36 8.31 -22.18
CA LYS A 343 -25.82 8.37 -22.04
C LYS A 343 -26.52 7.48 -23.05
N GLU A 344 -26.09 7.47 -24.31
CA GLU A 344 -26.68 6.59 -25.33
C GLU A 344 -26.39 5.12 -24.98
N VAL A 345 -25.15 4.75 -24.69
CA VAL A 345 -24.78 3.37 -24.31
C VAL A 345 -25.50 2.89 -23.04
N LYS A 346 -25.74 3.76 -22.04
CA LYS A 346 -26.56 3.42 -20.87
C LYS A 346 -28.06 3.26 -21.18
N SER A 347 -28.56 3.93 -22.22
CA SER A 347 -29.98 3.91 -22.60
C SER A 347 -30.29 2.79 -23.60
N ALA A 348 -29.34 2.51 -24.49
CA ALA A 348 -29.32 1.37 -25.35
C ALA A 348 -29.07 0.12 -24.51
N ARG A 349 -30.15 -0.59 -24.16
CA ARG A 349 -30.10 -2.02 -23.83
C ARG A 349 -29.70 -2.77 -25.10
N THR A 350 -28.41 -2.69 -25.41
CA THR A 350 -27.71 -3.55 -26.36
C THR A 350 -27.86 -4.99 -25.89
N THR A 351 -27.90 -5.94 -26.82
CA THR A 351 -28.10 -7.37 -26.49
C THR A 351 -26.84 -8.06 -26.00
N GLY A 352 -25.74 -7.32 -25.82
CA GLY A 352 -24.40 -7.87 -25.61
C GLY A 352 -23.36 -6.81 -25.21
N PRO A 353 -22.07 -7.19 -25.16
CA PRO A 353 -21.01 -6.32 -24.63
C PRO A 353 -20.61 -5.19 -25.59
N VAL A 354 -20.37 -4.00 -25.04
CA VAL A 354 -19.93 -2.80 -25.77
C VAL A 354 -18.49 -2.45 -25.37
N LEU A 355 -17.61 -2.14 -26.33
CA LEU A 355 -16.29 -1.58 -26.08
C LEU A 355 -16.21 -0.14 -26.58
N ILE A 356 -15.99 0.80 -25.66
CA ILE A 356 -15.75 2.22 -25.95
C ILE A 356 -14.24 2.48 -25.90
N HIS A 357 -13.63 2.79 -27.05
CA HIS A 357 -12.22 3.17 -27.14
C HIS A 357 -12.07 4.68 -26.93
N VAL A 358 -11.62 5.05 -25.75
CA VAL A 358 -11.40 6.42 -25.28
C VAL A 358 -9.90 6.74 -25.33
N VAL A 359 -9.54 7.85 -25.95
CA VAL A 359 -8.16 8.33 -26.07
C VAL A 359 -7.92 9.43 -25.04
N THR A 360 -6.88 9.30 -24.22
CA THR A 360 -6.52 10.29 -23.19
C THR A 360 -5.03 10.63 -23.21
N GLU A 361 -4.66 11.68 -22.48
CA GLU A 361 -3.27 12.10 -22.29
C GLU A 361 -2.85 11.93 -20.83
N LYS A 362 -1.83 11.10 -20.59
CA LYS A 362 -1.29 10.88 -19.25
C LYS A 362 -0.58 12.14 -18.75
N GLY A 363 -0.99 12.62 -17.57
CA GLY A 363 -0.52 13.89 -17.01
C GLY A 363 -1.31 15.13 -17.44
N ARG A 364 -2.40 14.98 -18.21
CA ARG A 364 -3.19 16.09 -18.81
C ARG A 364 -3.50 17.22 -17.84
N GLY A 365 -3.22 18.45 -18.29
CA GLY A 365 -3.47 19.68 -17.56
C GLY A 365 -2.49 19.90 -16.41
N TYR A 366 -1.28 19.32 -16.48
CA TYR A 366 -0.16 19.68 -15.62
C TYR A 366 1.15 19.69 -16.43
N PRO A 367 1.63 20.87 -16.90
CA PRO A 367 2.74 20.98 -17.86
C PRO A 367 4.04 20.29 -17.46
N TYR A 368 4.30 20.14 -16.16
CA TYR A 368 5.48 19.41 -15.67
C TYR A 368 5.36 17.89 -15.84
N ALA A 369 4.15 17.33 -15.65
CA ALA A 369 3.89 15.93 -15.97
C ALA A 369 3.86 15.72 -17.50
N GLU A 370 3.17 16.57 -18.25
CA GLU A 370 3.08 16.46 -19.72
C GLU A 370 4.45 16.45 -20.41
N ARG A 371 5.44 17.17 -19.87
CA ARG A 371 6.81 17.23 -20.39
C ARG A 371 7.74 16.12 -19.88
N ALA A 372 7.44 15.49 -18.74
CA ALA A 372 8.28 14.44 -18.18
C ALA A 372 8.23 13.15 -19.02
N ASP A 373 9.33 12.40 -19.08
CA ASP A 373 9.39 11.13 -19.82
C ASP A 373 8.45 10.07 -19.24
N ASP A 374 8.35 10.02 -17.91
CA ASP A 374 7.47 9.12 -17.16
C ASP A 374 6.02 9.60 -17.04
N LYS A 375 5.72 10.80 -17.55
CA LYS A 375 4.48 11.55 -17.33
C LYS A 375 4.06 11.67 -15.87
N TYR A 376 5.01 11.69 -14.94
CA TYR A 376 4.78 11.65 -13.49
C TYR A 376 3.88 10.47 -13.07
N HIS A 377 4.10 9.28 -13.67
CA HIS A 377 3.35 8.06 -13.33
C HIS A 377 3.46 7.71 -11.85
N GLY A 378 4.63 7.90 -11.23
CA GLY A 378 4.84 7.71 -9.80
C GLY A 378 5.75 8.81 -9.25
N VAL A 379 5.20 9.71 -8.43
CA VAL A 379 5.95 10.85 -7.86
C VAL A 379 6.19 10.69 -6.37
N VAL A 380 7.31 11.24 -5.87
CA VAL A 380 7.45 11.57 -4.45
C VAL A 380 6.77 12.90 -4.15
N LYS A 381 6.84 13.41 -2.90
CA LYS A 381 6.34 14.74 -2.56
C LYS A 381 6.97 15.80 -3.48
N PHE A 382 6.18 16.77 -3.95
CA PHE A 382 6.65 17.79 -4.90
C PHE A 382 5.95 19.14 -4.69
N ASP A 383 6.57 20.21 -5.17
CA ASP A 383 5.94 21.53 -5.21
C ASP A 383 5.09 21.69 -6.50
N PRO A 384 3.76 21.94 -6.40
CA PRO A 384 2.89 22.10 -7.57
C PRO A 384 3.35 23.23 -8.50
N ALA A 385 3.85 24.33 -7.96
CA ALA A 385 4.18 25.54 -8.71
C ALA A 385 5.36 25.32 -9.67
N THR A 386 6.37 24.56 -9.24
CA THR A 386 7.62 24.33 -9.96
C THR A 386 7.79 22.91 -10.53
N GLY A 387 6.94 21.96 -10.15
CA GLY A 387 7.09 20.53 -10.46
C GLY A 387 8.27 19.87 -9.73
N LYS A 388 9.04 20.59 -8.90
CA LYS A 388 10.25 20.08 -8.26
C LYS A 388 9.89 19.00 -7.24
N GLN A 389 10.35 17.78 -7.49
CA GLN A 389 10.21 16.64 -6.58
C GLN A 389 11.26 16.68 -5.46
N PHE A 390 10.82 16.45 -4.22
CA PHE A 390 11.65 16.38 -3.02
C PHE A 390 12.11 14.94 -2.78
N LYS A 391 13.17 14.54 -3.48
CA LYS A 391 13.83 13.23 -3.33
C LYS A 391 14.82 13.27 -2.16
N SER A 392 14.86 12.23 -1.33
CA SER A 392 15.90 12.07 -0.30
C SER A 392 17.25 11.71 -0.94
N SER A 393 18.34 12.29 -0.43
CA SER A 393 19.70 11.90 -0.83
C SER A 393 20.11 10.62 -0.10
N ASN A 394 20.02 9.49 -0.79
CA ASN A 394 20.47 8.20 -0.28
C ASN A 394 21.96 8.00 -0.60
N LYS A 395 22.72 7.39 0.32
CA LYS A 395 24.16 7.09 0.12
C LYS A 395 24.40 5.84 -0.73
N THR A 396 23.40 4.98 -0.85
CA THR A 396 23.45 3.68 -1.54
C THR A 396 22.42 3.64 -2.68
N GLN A 397 22.65 2.76 -3.67
CA GLN A 397 21.73 2.55 -4.78
C GLN A 397 20.60 1.57 -4.38
N SER A 398 19.61 1.42 -5.26
CA SER A 398 18.54 0.42 -5.10
C SER A 398 19.03 -0.99 -5.48
N TYR A 399 18.45 -2.04 -4.87
CA TYR A 399 18.70 -3.43 -5.29
C TYR A 399 18.42 -3.65 -6.78
N THR A 400 17.40 -2.98 -7.33
CA THR A 400 17.13 -2.90 -8.78
C THR A 400 18.35 -2.50 -9.61
N THR A 401 19.08 -1.47 -9.15
CA THR A 401 20.25 -0.93 -9.84
C THR A 401 21.42 -1.90 -9.73
N TYR A 402 21.68 -2.43 -8.54
CA TYR A 402 22.73 -3.44 -8.32
C TYR A 402 22.50 -4.71 -9.15
N PHE A 403 21.26 -5.22 -9.23
CA PHE A 403 20.91 -6.33 -10.12
C PHE A 403 21.22 -6.02 -11.59
N ALA A 404 20.79 -4.85 -12.08
CA ALA A 404 20.99 -4.47 -13.47
C ALA A 404 22.47 -4.24 -13.81
N GLU A 405 23.25 -3.64 -12.91
CA GLU A 405 24.70 -3.50 -13.05
C GLU A 405 25.41 -4.87 -13.06
N ALA A 406 25.01 -5.79 -12.19
CA ALA A 406 25.53 -7.17 -12.16
C ALA A 406 25.23 -7.92 -13.47
N LEU A 407 23.98 -7.86 -13.94
CA LEU A 407 23.55 -8.55 -15.15
C LEU A 407 24.23 -7.97 -16.41
N VAL A 408 24.48 -6.66 -16.45
CA VAL A 408 25.28 -6.03 -17.51
C VAL A 408 26.73 -6.56 -17.48
N ALA A 409 27.37 -6.67 -16.32
CA ALA A 409 28.73 -7.19 -16.19
C ALA A 409 28.86 -8.69 -16.55
N GLU A 410 27.81 -9.49 -16.33
CA GLU A 410 27.73 -10.86 -16.87
C GLU A 410 27.61 -10.85 -18.40
N ALA A 411 26.68 -10.08 -18.95
CA ALA A 411 26.41 -10.05 -20.39
C ALA A 411 27.48 -9.31 -21.24
N GLU A 412 28.41 -8.57 -20.62
CA GLU A 412 29.62 -8.06 -21.29
C GLU A 412 30.64 -9.18 -21.57
N VAL A 413 30.60 -10.28 -20.82
CA VAL A 413 31.51 -11.42 -20.96
C VAL A 413 30.84 -12.60 -21.68
N ASP A 414 29.58 -12.87 -21.35
CA ASP A 414 28.78 -13.93 -21.97
C ASP A 414 27.82 -13.34 -23.01
N LYS A 415 27.98 -13.75 -24.28
CA LYS A 415 27.19 -13.25 -25.40
C LYS A 415 25.76 -13.82 -25.43
N ASP A 416 25.52 -14.94 -24.77
CA ASP A 416 24.28 -15.71 -24.84
C ASP A 416 23.31 -15.32 -23.70
N VAL A 417 23.74 -14.45 -22.78
CA VAL A 417 22.89 -13.79 -21.77
C VAL A 417 21.91 -12.82 -22.43
N VAL A 418 20.62 -13.05 -22.21
CA VAL A 418 19.50 -12.21 -22.67
C VAL A 418 18.57 -11.88 -21.50
N ALA A 419 17.92 -10.72 -21.55
CA ALA A 419 17.06 -10.23 -20.47
C ALA A 419 15.61 -10.07 -20.95
N ILE A 420 14.65 -10.38 -20.09
CA ILE A 420 13.21 -10.36 -20.40
C ILE A 420 12.46 -9.66 -19.27
N HIS A 421 11.52 -8.76 -19.60
CA HIS A 421 10.53 -8.25 -18.65
C HIS A 421 9.12 -8.22 -19.24
N ALA A 422 8.13 -8.25 -18.35
CA ALA A 422 6.73 -8.02 -18.69
C ALA A 422 6.35 -6.55 -18.43
N ALA A 423 6.65 -5.64 -19.35
CA ALA A 423 6.37 -4.19 -19.28
C ALA A 423 7.03 -3.40 -18.13
N MET A 424 8.01 -3.98 -17.43
CA MET A 424 8.60 -3.45 -16.20
C MET A 424 10.06 -2.98 -16.34
N GLY A 425 10.46 -2.46 -17.50
CA GLY A 425 11.87 -2.11 -17.81
C GLY A 425 12.54 -1.19 -16.78
N GLY A 426 11.91 -0.05 -16.44
CA GLY A 426 12.41 0.83 -15.37
C GLY A 426 12.18 0.28 -13.96
N GLY A 427 11.17 -0.58 -13.77
CA GLY A 427 10.86 -1.18 -12.48
C GLY A 427 11.85 -2.27 -12.06
N THR A 428 12.40 -3.00 -13.02
CA THR A 428 13.36 -4.11 -12.84
C THR A 428 14.81 -3.71 -13.17
N GLY A 429 15.04 -2.47 -13.63
CA GLY A 429 16.35 -1.97 -14.02
C GLY A 429 16.83 -2.46 -15.40
N LEU A 430 16.03 -3.30 -16.09
CA LEU A 430 16.36 -3.78 -17.43
C LEU A 430 16.39 -2.68 -18.50
N ASN A 431 15.86 -1.47 -18.23
CA ASN A 431 16.13 -0.30 -19.07
C ASN A 431 17.63 0.08 -19.13
N LEU A 432 18.41 -0.25 -18.09
CA LEU A 432 19.88 -0.11 -18.11
C LEU A 432 20.53 -1.18 -18.99
N PHE A 433 20.04 -2.41 -18.92
CA PHE A 433 20.50 -3.52 -19.75
C PHE A 433 20.18 -3.29 -21.23
N GLN A 434 18.94 -2.90 -21.55
CA GLN A 434 18.47 -2.57 -22.91
C GLN A 434 19.32 -1.47 -23.55
N ARG A 435 19.71 -0.43 -22.80
CA ARG A 435 20.60 0.63 -23.30
C ARG A 435 21.97 0.09 -23.71
N ARG A 436 22.50 -0.90 -22.99
CA ARG A 436 23.80 -1.53 -23.30
C ARG A 436 23.68 -2.58 -24.42
N PHE A 437 22.57 -3.31 -24.46
CA PHE A 437 22.33 -4.47 -25.31
C PHE A 437 20.91 -4.48 -25.91
N PRO A 438 20.59 -3.56 -26.84
CA PRO A 438 19.23 -3.35 -27.32
C PRO A 438 18.64 -4.56 -28.08
N THR A 439 19.48 -5.44 -28.64
CA THR A 439 19.06 -6.65 -29.35
C THR A 439 18.93 -7.88 -28.45
N ARG A 440 19.21 -7.76 -27.14
CA ARG A 440 19.18 -8.87 -26.15
C ARG A 440 18.24 -8.59 -24.98
N CYS A 441 17.41 -7.55 -25.07
CA CYS A 441 16.42 -7.21 -24.05
C CYS A 441 15.02 -7.24 -24.66
N PHE A 442 14.13 -8.05 -24.09
CA PHE A 442 12.79 -8.29 -24.62
C PHE A 442 11.73 -7.80 -23.65
N ASP A 443 10.87 -6.89 -24.12
CA ASP A 443 9.64 -6.52 -23.44
C ASP A 443 8.45 -7.23 -24.09
N VAL A 444 7.76 -8.06 -23.32
CA VAL A 444 6.59 -8.82 -23.79
C VAL A 444 5.25 -8.13 -23.49
N GLY A 445 5.25 -6.91 -22.96
CA GLY A 445 4.04 -6.25 -22.44
C GLY A 445 3.60 -6.87 -21.12
N ILE A 446 2.37 -6.61 -20.67
CA ILE A 446 1.86 -7.09 -19.37
C ILE A 446 1.41 -8.56 -19.52
N ALA A 447 2.38 -9.45 -19.76
CA ALA A 447 2.15 -10.84 -20.13
C ALA A 447 3.19 -11.76 -19.46
N GLU A 448 3.17 -11.83 -18.13
CA GLU A 448 4.12 -12.61 -17.32
C GLU A 448 4.12 -14.10 -17.70
N GLN A 449 2.96 -14.67 -18.00
CA GLN A 449 2.85 -16.05 -18.51
C GLN A 449 3.68 -16.23 -19.78
N HIS A 450 3.49 -15.33 -20.76
CA HIS A 450 4.27 -15.35 -21.99
C HIS A 450 5.75 -15.09 -21.74
N ALA A 451 6.12 -14.20 -20.80
CA ALA A 451 7.52 -13.93 -20.45
C ALA A 451 8.27 -15.21 -20.01
N VAL A 452 7.61 -16.08 -19.24
CA VAL A 452 8.20 -17.34 -18.75
C VAL A 452 8.29 -18.38 -19.87
N THR A 453 7.23 -18.62 -20.64
CA THR A 453 7.28 -19.58 -21.77
C THR A 453 8.21 -19.09 -22.90
N PHE A 454 8.32 -17.78 -23.10
CA PHE A 454 9.30 -17.17 -24.02
C PHE A 454 10.73 -17.38 -23.54
N ALA A 455 10.98 -17.24 -22.23
CA ALA A 455 12.27 -17.61 -21.63
C ALA A 455 12.57 -19.10 -21.82
N ALA A 456 11.59 -20.00 -21.64
CA ALA A 456 11.74 -21.43 -21.91
C ALA A 456 12.17 -21.67 -23.36
N GLY A 457 11.50 -21.05 -24.33
CA GLY A 457 11.87 -21.15 -25.76
C GLY A 457 13.29 -20.65 -26.06
N LEU A 458 13.72 -19.54 -25.46
CA LEU A 458 15.10 -19.04 -25.60
C LEU A 458 16.13 -19.99 -24.99
N ALA A 459 15.82 -20.64 -23.86
CA ALA A 459 16.69 -21.64 -23.24
C ALA A 459 16.82 -22.91 -24.11
N CYS A 460 15.76 -23.32 -24.81
CA CYS A 460 15.82 -24.44 -25.78
C CYS A 460 16.78 -24.16 -26.95
N GLU A 461 16.92 -22.90 -27.37
CA GLU A 461 17.87 -22.47 -28.40
C GLU A 461 19.29 -22.19 -27.85
N GLY A 462 19.57 -22.57 -26.59
CA GLY A 462 20.89 -22.47 -25.96
C GLY A 462 21.27 -21.10 -25.42
N LEU A 463 20.33 -20.16 -25.35
CA LEU A 463 20.55 -18.85 -24.69
C LEU A 463 20.40 -18.96 -23.17
N LYS A 464 20.86 -17.91 -22.46
CA LYS A 464 20.78 -17.79 -21.00
C LYS A 464 19.79 -16.70 -20.60
N PRO A 465 18.48 -16.99 -20.55
CA PRO A 465 17.46 -15.99 -20.29
C PRO A 465 17.35 -15.65 -18.81
N PHE A 466 17.52 -14.37 -18.50
CA PHE A 466 17.18 -13.73 -17.23
C PHE A 466 15.79 -13.10 -17.33
N CYS A 467 14.81 -13.76 -16.75
CA CYS A 467 13.43 -13.30 -16.66
C CYS A 467 13.26 -12.45 -15.39
N ALA A 468 13.23 -11.12 -15.55
CA ALA A 468 13.10 -10.16 -14.45
C ALA A 468 11.65 -9.73 -14.30
N ILE A 469 11.01 -10.19 -13.22
CA ILE A 469 9.58 -9.99 -12.91
C ILE A 469 9.46 -9.79 -11.39
N TYR A 470 8.57 -8.91 -10.93
CA TYR A 470 8.35 -8.76 -9.49
C TYR A 470 7.81 -10.07 -8.88
N SER A 471 8.22 -10.42 -7.66
CA SER A 471 7.68 -11.57 -6.91
C SER A 471 6.14 -11.62 -6.92
N SER A 472 5.49 -10.47 -6.72
CA SER A 472 4.03 -10.37 -6.75
C SER A 472 3.42 -10.71 -8.12
N PHE A 473 4.08 -10.35 -9.22
CA PHE A 473 3.57 -10.60 -10.58
C PHE A 473 3.95 -11.99 -11.11
N MET A 474 5.02 -12.61 -10.61
CA MET A 474 5.39 -14.00 -10.91
C MET A 474 4.27 -14.99 -10.55
N GLN A 475 3.40 -14.64 -9.59
CA GLN A 475 2.20 -15.40 -9.23
C GLN A 475 1.30 -15.70 -10.45
N ARG A 476 1.22 -14.79 -11.44
CA ARG A 476 0.43 -14.97 -12.66
C ARG A 476 1.02 -16.02 -13.60
N ALA A 477 2.34 -16.25 -13.54
CA ALA A 477 3.07 -17.15 -14.43
C ALA A 477 3.46 -18.50 -13.79
N TYR A 478 2.92 -18.81 -12.62
CA TYR A 478 3.37 -19.96 -11.82
C TYR A 478 3.27 -21.30 -12.57
N ASP A 479 2.19 -21.52 -13.32
CA ASP A 479 2.00 -22.72 -14.13
C ASP A 479 3.07 -22.86 -15.23
N GLN A 480 3.48 -21.75 -15.85
CA GLN A 480 4.55 -21.73 -16.86
C GLN A 480 5.92 -22.02 -16.22
N VAL A 481 6.15 -21.61 -14.96
CA VAL A 481 7.35 -22.01 -14.22
C VAL A 481 7.33 -23.52 -13.92
N VAL A 482 6.17 -24.08 -13.54
CA VAL A 482 6.02 -25.51 -13.21
C VAL A 482 6.19 -26.38 -14.47
N HIS A 483 5.35 -26.14 -15.48
CA HIS A 483 5.19 -27.00 -16.66
C HIS A 483 6.23 -26.70 -17.73
N ASP A 484 6.38 -25.44 -18.14
CA ASP A 484 7.23 -25.10 -19.28
C ASP A 484 8.71 -25.07 -18.91
N VAL A 485 9.05 -24.83 -17.63
CA VAL A 485 10.45 -24.64 -17.18
C VAL A 485 10.95 -25.74 -16.26
N ASP A 486 10.37 -25.93 -15.05
CA ASP A 486 10.92 -26.86 -14.04
C ASP A 486 10.82 -28.32 -14.47
N LEU A 487 9.65 -28.74 -14.98
CA LEU A 487 9.43 -30.10 -15.50
C LEU A 487 10.44 -30.48 -16.59
N GLN A 488 10.78 -29.52 -17.47
CA GLN A 488 11.73 -29.68 -18.57
C GLN A 488 13.19 -29.43 -18.16
N LYS A 489 13.45 -29.00 -16.92
CA LYS A 489 14.78 -28.60 -16.39
C LYS A 489 15.47 -27.51 -17.21
N LEU A 490 14.71 -26.62 -17.85
CA LEU A 490 15.30 -25.56 -18.67
C LEU A 490 16.01 -24.53 -17.78
N PRO A 491 17.23 -24.07 -18.13
CA PRO A 491 18.01 -23.15 -17.32
C PRO A 491 17.54 -21.69 -17.46
N VAL A 492 16.29 -21.43 -17.07
CA VAL A 492 15.76 -20.06 -16.95
C VAL A 492 16.17 -19.48 -15.59
N ARG A 493 16.66 -18.23 -15.60
CA ARG A 493 17.06 -17.48 -14.40
C ARG A 493 15.96 -16.48 -14.04
N PHE A 494 15.28 -16.65 -12.92
CA PHE A 494 14.23 -15.74 -12.47
C PHE A 494 14.78 -14.72 -11.46
N ALA A 495 14.83 -13.45 -11.87
CA ALA A 495 15.24 -12.33 -11.02
C ALA A 495 14.00 -11.67 -10.40
N MET A 496 13.73 -11.96 -9.13
CA MET A 496 12.48 -11.59 -8.46
C MET A 496 12.65 -10.37 -7.55
N ASP A 497 12.49 -9.19 -8.15
CA ASP A 497 12.45 -7.90 -7.44
C ASP A 497 11.14 -7.76 -6.63
N ARG A 498 11.05 -6.75 -5.74
CA ARG A 498 9.87 -6.45 -4.89
C ARG A 498 9.44 -7.67 -4.06
N ALA A 499 10.38 -8.51 -3.68
CA ALA A 499 10.12 -9.63 -2.79
C ALA A 499 9.94 -9.12 -1.35
N GLY A 500 9.01 -9.74 -0.60
CA GLY A 500 8.62 -9.30 0.74
C GLY A 500 7.63 -8.14 0.75
N LEU A 501 7.67 -7.33 1.79
CA LEU A 501 6.80 -6.19 2.01
C LEU A 501 7.26 -4.99 1.18
N VAL A 502 6.34 -4.42 0.40
CA VAL A 502 6.66 -3.36 -0.58
C VAL A 502 6.32 -1.94 -0.12
N GLY A 503 5.84 -1.76 1.10
CA GLY A 503 5.45 -0.46 1.67
C GLY A 503 4.13 0.06 1.09
N ALA A 504 4.21 1.26 0.51
CA ALA A 504 3.09 2.11 0.11
C ALA A 504 2.15 1.52 -0.97
N ASP A 505 2.46 0.37 -1.56
CA ASP A 505 1.60 -0.32 -2.54
C ASP A 505 0.76 -1.44 -1.91
N GLY A 506 1.04 -1.79 -0.65
CA GLY A 506 0.18 -2.64 0.17
C GLY A 506 0.07 -4.08 -0.31
N PRO A 507 -1.01 -4.79 0.11
CA PRO A 507 -1.07 -6.25 0.01
C PRO A 507 -1.21 -6.75 -1.43
N THR A 508 -1.75 -5.94 -2.34
CA THR A 508 -1.89 -6.33 -3.76
C THR A 508 -0.57 -6.39 -4.52
N HIS A 509 0.50 -5.82 -3.97
CA HIS A 509 1.85 -5.83 -4.55
C HIS A 509 2.86 -6.55 -3.65
N CYS A 510 2.42 -7.16 -2.55
CA CYS A 510 3.29 -7.86 -1.61
C CYS A 510 3.89 -9.12 -2.25
N GLY A 511 5.21 -9.26 -2.18
CA GLY A 511 5.97 -10.40 -2.67
C GLY A 511 6.21 -11.46 -1.60
N ALA A 512 5.17 -11.87 -0.87
CA ALA A 512 5.30 -12.76 0.28
C ALA A 512 5.47 -14.25 -0.08
N PHE A 513 4.99 -14.68 -1.26
CA PHE A 513 4.68 -16.09 -1.52
C PHE A 513 5.70 -16.83 -2.39
N ASP A 514 6.66 -16.13 -3.01
CA ASP A 514 7.59 -16.72 -4.00
C ASP A 514 8.48 -17.82 -3.43
N VAL A 515 8.92 -17.72 -2.18
CA VAL A 515 9.73 -18.78 -1.55
C VAL A 515 8.94 -20.09 -1.52
N THR A 516 7.67 -20.03 -1.10
CA THR A 516 6.77 -21.18 -1.00
C THR A 516 6.49 -21.81 -2.36
N PHE A 517 6.09 -21.01 -3.36
CA PHE A 517 5.71 -21.58 -4.66
C PHE A 517 6.93 -22.00 -5.49
N MET A 518 8.07 -21.30 -5.41
CA MET A 518 9.27 -21.70 -6.16
C MET A 518 10.01 -22.88 -5.51
N ALA A 519 10.14 -22.93 -4.18
CA ALA A 519 10.91 -23.99 -3.52
C ALA A 519 10.20 -25.36 -3.48
N CYS A 520 8.90 -25.41 -3.73
CA CYS A 520 8.21 -26.69 -3.89
C CYS A 520 8.59 -27.42 -5.20
N LEU A 521 9.01 -26.69 -6.25
CA LEU A 521 9.28 -27.23 -7.59
C LEU A 521 10.57 -28.07 -7.65
N PRO A 522 10.55 -29.35 -8.09
CA PRO A 522 11.65 -30.29 -7.90
C PRO A 522 13.05 -29.82 -8.31
N ASN A 523 13.21 -29.16 -9.46
CA ASN A 523 14.52 -28.87 -10.05
C ASN A 523 15.05 -27.47 -9.72
N MET A 524 14.18 -26.56 -9.27
CA MET A 524 14.46 -25.16 -8.93
C MET A 524 15.55 -24.99 -7.86
N ILE A 525 16.54 -24.15 -8.16
CA ILE A 525 17.43 -23.53 -7.16
C ILE A 525 16.78 -22.22 -6.68
N VAL A 526 16.69 -22.01 -5.37
CA VAL A 526 16.00 -20.86 -4.76
C VAL A 526 16.93 -20.13 -3.79
N MET A 527 17.26 -18.88 -4.11
CA MET A 527 18.25 -18.05 -3.42
C MET A 527 17.65 -16.72 -2.90
N ALA A 528 18.26 -16.12 -1.88
CA ALA A 528 17.97 -14.76 -1.45
C ALA A 528 19.21 -14.09 -0.84
N PRO A 529 19.71 -12.96 -1.39
CA PRO A 529 20.91 -12.31 -0.93
C PRO A 529 20.63 -11.51 0.36
N SER A 530 21.57 -11.54 1.31
CA SER A 530 21.49 -10.77 2.56
C SER A 530 21.75 -9.27 2.37
N ASP A 531 22.43 -8.91 1.29
CA ASP A 531 22.97 -7.58 0.99
C ASP A 531 23.26 -7.46 -0.53
N GLU A 532 23.65 -6.28 -0.98
CA GLU A 532 23.91 -6.02 -2.39
C GLU A 532 25.12 -6.78 -2.96
N ALA A 533 26.14 -7.11 -2.15
CA ALA A 533 27.30 -7.88 -2.64
C ALA A 533 26.92 -9.35 -2.89
N GLU A 534 26.10 -9.94 -2.02
CA GLU A 534 25.50 -11.25 -2.27
C GLU A 534 24.60 -11.25 -3.51
N LEU A 535 23.91 -10.16 -3.84
CA LEU A 535 23.13 -10.07 -5.08
C LEU A 535 24.03 -10.16 -6.32
N PHE A 536 25.18 -9.48 -6.35
CA PHE A 536 26.18 -9.66 -7.42
C PHE A 536 26.62 -11.13 -7.53
N HIS A 537 26.92 -11.77 -6.39
CA HIS A 537 27.34 -13.18 -6.35
C HIS A 537 26.23 -14.13 -6.82
N MET A 538 24.96 -13.88 -6.47
CA MET A 538 23.82 -14.70 -6.91
C MET A 538 23.50 -14.52 -8.39
N VAL A 539 23.68 -13.33 -8.97
CA VAL A 539 23.59 -13.12 -10.42
C VAL A 539 24.67 -13.93 -11.16
N ALA A 540 25.92 -13.90 -10.69
CA ALA A 540 27.00 -14.72 -11.24
C ALA A 540 26.75 -16.24 -11.04
N THR A 541 26.16 -16.63 -9.90
CA THR A 541 25.76 -18.03 -9.63
C THR A 541 24.68 -18.48 -10.62
N ALA A 542 23.64 -17.67 -10.82
CA ALA A 542 22.58 -17.93 -11.80
C ALA A 542 23.12 -17.97 -13.24
N SER A 543 24.07 -17.09 -13.59
CA SER A 543 24.77 -17.07 -14.89
C SER A 543 25.47 -18.41 -15.18
N ALA A 544 26.05 -19.04 -14.15
CA ALA A 544 26.80 -20.31 -14.24
C ALA A 544 25.94 -21.60 -14.19
N ILE A 545 24.63 -21.52 -13.97
CA ILE A 545 23.73 -22.70 -13.90
C ILE A 545 23.08 -22.94 -15.27
N ASP A 546 23.56 -23.96 -15.99
CA ASP A 546 23.11 -24.30 -17.35
C ASP A 546 22.31 -25.61 -17.46
N ASP A 547 21.97 -26.27 -16.34
CA ASP A 547 21.33 -27.61 -16.33
C ASP A 547 19.96 -27.72 -15.64
N ARG A 548 19.45 -26.62 -15.07
CA ARG A 548 18.17 -26.52 -14.34
C ARG A 548 17.77 -25.05 -14.10
N PRO A 549 16.50 -24.74 -13.80
CA PRO A 549 16.12 -23.36 -13.48
C PRO A 549 16.65 -22.90 -12.12
N SER A 550 16.80 -21.58 -12.00
CA SER A 550 17.16 -20.93 -10.73
C SER A 550 16.39 -19.63 -10.53
N CYS A 551 16.14 -19.26 -9.29
CA CYS A 551 15.57 -17.96 -8.94
C CYS A 551 16.30 -17.32 -7.76
N PHE A 552 16.34 -15.98 -7.76
CA PHE A 552 16.80 -15.19 -6.63
C PHE A 552 15.81 -14.05 -6.36
N ARG A 553 15.43 -13.88 -5.08
CA ARG A 553 14.50 -12.85 -4.63
C ARG A 553 15.23 -11.69 -3.96
N TYR A 554 14.83 -10.44 -4.20
CA TYR A 554 15.42 -9.27 -3.52
C TYR A 554 14.37 -8.18 -3.25
N PRO A 555 14.51 -7.42 -2.15
CA PRO A 555 13.47 -6.53 -1.67
C PRO A 555 13.42 -5.22 -2.44
N ARG A 556 12.28 -4.53 -2.36
CA ARG A 556 12.18 -3.12 -2.74
C ARG A 556 12.95 -2.27 -1.71
N GLY A 557 14.09 -1.72 -2.10
CA GLY A 557 14.84 -0.81 -1.24
C GLY A 557 16.24 -0.50 -1.75
N ASN A 558 17.04 0.13 -0.90
CA ASN A 558 18.45 0.38 -1.13
C ASN A 558 19.32 -0.68 -0.44
N GLY A 559 20.53 -0.87 -0.97
CA GLY A 559 21.57 -1.64 -0.30
C GLY A 559 22.06 -0.99 0.99
N ILE A 560 22.77 -1.76 1.81
CA ILE A 560 23.22 -1.38 3.15
C ILE A 560 24.58 -0.65 3.18
N GLY A 561 25.31 -0.63 2.07
CA GLY A 561 26.60 0.03 1.91
C GLY A 561 27.81 -0.89 2.09
N VAL A 562 27.69 -2.17 1.74
CA VAL A 562 28.83 -3.12 1.79
C VAL A 562 29.80 -2.90 0.63
N ALA A 563 31.03 -3.40 0.78
CA ALA A 563 32.02 -3.38 -0.29
C ALA A 563 31.57 -4.25 -1.46
N LEU A 564 31.48 -3.67 -2.65
CA LEU A 564 31.05 -4.36 -3.86
C LEU A 564 32.21 -5.13 -4.53
N PRO A 565 31.91 -6.23 -5.26
CA PRO A 565 32.91 -6.91 -6.08
C PRO A 565 33.54 -5.99 -7.14
N PRO A 566 34.85 -6.09 -7.42
CA PRO A 566 35.52 -5.26 -8.41
C PRO A 566 34.86 -5.34 -9.80
N GLY A 567 34.66 -4.19 -10.44
CA GLY A 567 34.06 -4.12 -11.78
C GLY A 567 32.61 -4.59 -11.85
N ASN A 568 31.88 -4.58 -10.73
CA ASN A 568 30.48 -5.00 -10.66
C ASN A 568 30.23 -6.46 -11.10
N LYS A 569 31.25 -7.32 -11.04
CA LYS A 569 31.14 -8.75 -11.41
C LYS A 569 31.19 -9.65 -10.18
N GLY A 570 30.15 -10.46 -10.00
CA GLY A 570 30.08 -11.42 -8.91
C GLY A 570 31.04 -12.61 -9.07
N ILE A 571 31.20 -13.36 -7.98
CA ILE A 571 31.87 -14.66 -7.96
C ILE A 571 30.77 -15.70 -7.72
N PRO A 572 30.63 -16.76 -8.54
CA PRO A 572 29.65 -17.82 -8.31
C PRO A 572 29.83 -18.47 -6.94
N LEU A 573 28.73 -18.66 -6.22
CA LEU A 573 28.68 -19.33 -4.93
C LEU A 573 28.53 -20.85 -5.14
N GLU A 574 29.03 -21.64 -4.18
CA GLU A 574 28.70 -23.07 -4.14
C GLU A 574 27.20 -23.25 -3.83
N VAL A 575 26.46 -23.89 -4.73
CA VAL A 575 25.00 -24.04 -4.64
C VAL A 575 24.61 -24.83 -3.39
N GLY A 576 23.76 -24.22 -2.55
CA GLY A 576 23.31 -24.84 -1.31
C GLY A 576 24.28 -24.72 -0.14
N LYS A 577 25.17 -23.70 -0.15
CA LYS A 577 26.03 -23.35 0.99
C LYS A 577 25.62 -22.05 1.64
N GLY A 578 25.35 -22.11 2.95
CA GLY A 578 25.20 -20.94 3.80
C GLY A 578 26.55 -20.45 4.34
N ARG A 579 26.52 -19.47 5.24
CA ARG A 579 27.68 -18.99 5.99
C ARG A 579 27.29 -18.57 7.40
N ILE A 580 28.20 -18.73 8.37
CA ILE A 580 28.08 -18.10 9.68
C ILE A 580 28.66 -16.69 9.58
N LEU A 581 27.91 -15.69 10.03
CA LEU A 581 28.31 -14.28 10.07
C LEU A 581 28.81 -13.86 11.45
N LYS A 582 28.24 -14.47 12.50
CA LYS A 582 28.62 -14.27 13.90
C LYS A 582 28.54 -15.63 14.61
N GLU A 583 29.64 -16.07 15.23
CA GLU A 583 29.65 -17.23 16.11
C GLU A 583 29.16 -16.85 17.51
N GLY A 584 28.54 -17.79 18.20
CA GLY A 584 28.00 -17.63 19.53
C GLY A 584 27.55 -18.97 20.13
N GLU A 585 26.69 -18.90 21.14
CA GLU A 585 26.23 -20.06 21.90
C GLU A 585 24.73 -19.99 22.20
N ARG A 586 24.16 -21.14 22.58
CA ARG A 586 22.78 -21.36 23.06
C ARG A 586 21.65 -21.07 22.06
N VAL A 587 21.68 -19.96 21.32
CA VAL A 587 20.69 -19.59 20.29
C VAL A 587 21.40 -19.37 18.94
N ALA A 588 20.87 -19.98 17.89
CA ALA A 588 21.22 -19.69 16.51
C ALA A 588 20.04 -19.02 15.78
N LEU A 589 20.32 -17.90 15.12
CA LEU A 589 19.44 -17.29 14.13
C LEU A 589 19.90 -17.71 12.73
N LEU A 590 19.03 -18.32 11.95
CA LEU A 590 19.26 -18.68 10.56
C LEU A 590 18.36 -17.80 9.67
N GLY A 591 18.92 -16.69 9.20
CA GLY A 591 18.22 -15.72 8.37
C GLY A 591 18.26 -16.08 6.89
N TYR A 592 17.22 -15.69 6.15
CA TYR A 592 17.13 -15.87 4.70
C TYR A 592 16.81 -14.54 3.99
N GLY A 593 17.69 -14.11 3.09
CA GLY A 593 17.57 -12.83 2.37
C GLY A 593 17.68 -11.61 3.28
N SER A 594 16.87 -10.58 3.01
CA SER A 594 16.76 -9.33 3.79
C SER A 594 16.65 -9.54 5.30
N ALA A 595 15.99 -10.62 5.74
CA ALA A 595 15.80 -10.97 7.15
C ALA A 595 17.13 -11.22 7.91
N VAL A 596 18.23 -11.50 7.21
CA VAL A 596 19.58 -11.60 7.81
C VAL A 596 19.97 -10.29 8.51
N GLN A 597 19.60 -9.13 7.96
CA GLN A 597 19.89 -7.84 8.59
C GLN A 597 19.10 -7.64 9.88
N SER A 598 17.83 -8.09 9.93
CA SER A 598 17.06 -8.12 11.18
C SER A 598 17.68 -9.06 12.23
N CYS A 599 18.25 -10.20 11.80
CA CYS A 599 18.95 -11.13 12.69
C CYS A 599 20.24 -10.53 13.26
N LEU A 600 21.03 -9.83 12.44
CA LEU A 600 22.24 -9.13 12.90
C LEU A 600 21.88 -8.02 13.91
N GLY A 601 20.83 -7.24 13.65
CA GLY A 601 20.33 -6.25 14.60
C GLY A 601 19.88 -6.87 15.93
N ALA A 602 19.17 -8.01 15.88
CA ALA A 602 18.77 -8.74 17.07
C ALA A 602 19.98 -9.26 17.88
N ALA A 603 21.03 -9.70 17.19
CA ALA A 603 22.27 -10.17 17.81
C ALA A 603 23.11 -9.07 18.46
N VAL A 604 22.88 -7.79 18.11
CA VAL A 604 23.42 -6.63 18.86
C VAL A 604 22.61 -6.43 20.14
N MET A 605 21.29 -6.34 20.04
CA MET A 605 20.38 -6.15 21.19
C MET A 605 20.49 -7.27 22.24
N LEU A 606 20.81 -8.50 21.82
CA LEU A 606 21.04 -9.63 22.72
C LEU A 606 22.45 -9.61 23.34
N GLN A 607 23.47 -9.14 22.62
CA GLN A 607 24.82 -9.02 23.15
C GLN A 607 24.91 -7.95 24.26
N GLU A 608 24.17 -6.85 24.13
CA GLU A 608 23.99 -5.83 25.19
C GLU A 608 23.41 -6.42 26.50
N ARG A 609 22.76 -7.60 26.41
CA ARG A 609 22.16 -8.34 27.53
C ARG A 609 23.01 -9.56 27.94
N GLY A 610 24.26 -9.64 27.48
CA GLY A 610 25.19 -10.73 27.80
C GLY A 610 24.97 -12.02 27.01
N LEU A 611 24.12 -12.02 25.97
CA LEU A 611 23.84 -13.20 25.14
C LEU A 611 24.57 -13.11 23.79
N ASN A 612 25.71 -13.78 23.70
CA ASN A 612 26.45 -13.94 22.44
C ASN A 612 25.82 -15.06 21.61
N ILE A 613 24.93 -14.70 20.69
CA ILE A 613 24.20 -15.65 19.84
C ILE A 613 24.83 -15.82 18.46
N THR A 614 24.62 -16.99 17.85
CA THR A 614 25.06 -17.29 16.48
C THR A 614 24.10 -16.66 15.47
N VAL A 615 24.64 -16.04 14.41
CA VAL A 615 23.87 -15.59 13.23
C VAL A 615 24.46 -16.22 11.98
N ALA A 616 23.62 -16.96 11.26
CA ALA A 616 23.93 -17.57 9.99
C ALA A 616 23.05 -17.01 8.87
N ASP A 617 23.66 -16.77 7.72
CA ASP A 617 23.02 -16.44 6.46
C ASP A 617 22.84 -17.73 5.66
N ALA A 618 21.58 -18.09 5.43
CA ALA A 618 21.24 -19.33 4.75
C ALA A 618 21.62 -19.32 3.27
N ARG A 619 21.58 -18.15 2.61
CA ARG A 619 21.70 -17.90 1.15
C ARG A 619 20.72 -18.63 0.24
N PHE A 620 20.49 -19.92 0.47
CA PHE A 620 19.66 -20.82 -0.32
C PHE A 620 18.51 -21.38 0.52
N CYS A 621 17.28 -21.21 0.03
CA CYS A 621 16.15 -22.03 0.49
C CYS A 621 16.19 -23.41 -0.20
N LYS A 622 16.72 -23.49 -1.42
CA LYS A 622 16.83 -24.75 -2.16
C LYS A 622 18.07 -24.78 -3.07
N PRO A 623 18.89 -25.84 -3.02
CA PRO A 623 18.93 -26.86 -1.96
C PRO A 623 19.36 -26.25 -0.62
N LEU A 624 18.87 -26.82 0.50
CA LEU A 624 19.29 -26.41 1.84
C LEU A 624 20.72 -26.84 2.16
N ASP A 625 21.47 -26.01 2.89
CA ASP A 625 22.71 -26.42 3.54
C ASP A 625 22.43 -27.33 4.75
N ARG A 626 22.20 -28.61 4.47
CA ARG A 626 21.94 -29.64 5.48
C ARG A 626 23.10 -29.82 6.46
N ALA A 627 24.33 -29.45 6.09
CA ALA A 627 25.49 -29.56 6.97
C ALA A 627 25.50 -28.43 7.99
N LEU A 628 25.33 -27.18 7.53
CA LEU A 628 25.18 -26.00 8.39
C LEU A 628 23.98 -26.14 9.33
N ILE A 629 22.80 -26.46 8.80
CA ILE A 629 21.58 -26.59 9.62
C ILE A 629 21.76 -27.67 10.71
N ARG A 630 22.34 -28.82 10.37
CA ARG A 630 22.63 -29.89 11.34
C ARG A 630 23.66 -29.46 12.38
N SER A 631 24.66 -28.67 11.99
CA SER A 631 25.64 -28.12 12.92
C SER A 631 24.94 -27.21 13.94
N LEU A 632 24.22 -26.19 13.47
CA LEU A 632 23.48 -25.25 14.31
C LEU A 632 22.48 -25.96 15.24
N ALA A 633 21.72 -26.91 14.70
CA ALA A 633 20.75 -27.71 15.45
C ALA A 633 21.37 -28.61 16.54
N LYS A 634 22.66 -28.95 16.45
CA LYS A 634 23.38 -29.76 17.45
C LYS A 634 24.17 -28.95 18.45
N SER A 635 24.64 -27.76 18.08
CA SER A 635 25.44 -26.88 18.96
C SER A 635 24.61 -25.88 19.78
N HIS A 636 23.32 -25.72 19.50
CA HIS A 636 22.45 -24.73 20.15
C HIS A 636 21.23 -25.37 20.83
N GLU A 637 20.75 -24.74 21.90
CA GLU A 637 19.48 -25.08 22.57
C GLU A 637 18.28 -24.64 21.73
N VAL A 638 18.44 -23.54 20.98
CA VAL A 638 17.39 -22.87 20.21
C VAL A 638 17.88 -22.58 18.79
N LEU A 639 17.04 -22.89 17.80
CA LEU A 639 17.24 -22.50 16.40
C LEU A 639 16.01 -21.70 15.92
N ILE A 640 16.21 -20.46 15.50
CA ILE A 640 15.14 -19.62 14.92
C ILE A 640 15.45 -19.41 13.45
N THR A 641 14.53 -19.81 12.57
CA THR A 641 14.60 -19.49 11.14
C THR A 641 13.81 -18.20 10.88
N VAL A 642 14.42 -17.21 10.22
CA VAL A 642 13.79 -15.90 9.97
C VAL A 642 13.75 -15.61 8.47
N GLU A 643 12.57 -15.34 7.93
CA GLU A 643 12.37 -14.98 6.52
C GLU A 643 11.29 -13.91 6.35
N GLU A 644 11.42 -13.10 5.30
CA GLU A 644 10.40 -12.15 4.86
C GLU A 644 9.45 -12.80 3.82
N GLY A 645 8.93 -13.98 4.18
CA GLY A 645 8.08 -14.83 3.34
C GLY A 645 6.89 -15.37 4.12
N SER A 646 5.91 -15.94 3.42
CA SER A 646 4.71 -16.54 4.02
C SER A 646 5.01 -17.85 4.75
N ILE A 647 4.02 -18.37 5.48
CA ILE A 647 3.98 -19.80 5.82
C ILE A 647 4.15 -20.66 4.55
N GLY A 648 4.82 -21.80 4.68
CA GLY A 648 5.24 -22.66 3.57
C GLY A 648 6.64 -22.35 3.00
N GLY A 649 7.27 -21.23 3.40
CA GLY A 649 8.58 -20.80 2.92
C GLY A 649 9.79 -21.55 3.50
N PHE A 650 10.94 -20.86 3.56
CA PHE A 650 12.23 -21.37 4.01
C PHE A 650 12.19 -22.12 5.35
N GLY A 651 11.53 -21.57 6.37
CA GLY A 651 11.38 -22.22 7.67
C GLY A 651 10.65 -23.56 7.58
N SER A 652 9.74 -23.72 6.61
CA SER A 652 9.00 -24.96 6.38
C SER A 652 9.88 -26.04 5.75
N HIS A 653 10.75 -25.66 4.80
CA HIS A 653 11.76 -26.56 4.25
C HIS A 653 12.80 -26.97 5.32
N VAL A 654 13.25 -26.02 6.16
CA VAL A 654 14.18 -26.31 7.26
C VAL A 654 13.56 -27.30 8.25
N VAL A 655 12.35 -27.05 8.75
CA VAL A 655 11.73 -27.96 9.74
C VAL A 655 11.42 -29.34 9.15
N GLN A 656 11.06 -29.43 7.86
CA GLN A 656 10.93 -30.73 7.18
C GLN A 656 12.25 -31.50 7.19
N PHE A 657 13.38 -30.85 6.92
CA PHE A 657 14.70 -31.48 7.03
C PHE A 657 15.02 -31.86 8.50
N LEU A 658 14.80 -30.97 9.47
CA LEU A 658 15.06 -31.25 10.89
C LEU A 658 14.25 -32.47 11.39
N ALA A 659 12.98 -32.59 10.96
CA ALA A 659 12.12 -33.72 11.30
C ALA A 659 12.62 -35.03 10.66
N LEU A 660 12.96 -35.02 9.37
CA LEU A 660 13.43 -36.22 8.66
C LEU A 660 14.84 -36.68 9.08
N ASP A 661 15.67 -35.78 9.60
CA ASP A 661 17.02 -36.09 10.12
C ASP A 661 17.00 -36.52 11.61
N GLY A 662 15.83 -36.53 12.27
CA GLY A 662 15.67 -36.86 13.70
C GLY A 662 16.16 -35.77 14.66
N LEU A 663 16.40 -34.55 14.17
CA LEU A 663 16.95 -33.43 14.97
C LEU A 663 15.90 -32.79 15.91
N LEU A 664 14.60 -33.04 15.66
CA LEU A 664 13.51 -32.59 16.52
C LEU A 664 13.14 -33.58 17.65
N ASP A 665 13.70 -34.79 17.66
CA ASP A 665 13.43 -35.81 18.68
C ASP A 665 14.12 -35.51 20.02
N GLY A 666 15.03 -34.53 20.03
CA GLY A 666 15.84 -34.13 21.18
C GLY A 666 15.28 -32.95 21.97
N LYS A 667 16.18 -32.13 22.52
CA LYS A 667 15.85 -30.93 23.32
C LYS A 667 15.80 -29.62 22.51
N LEU A 668 16.05 -29.68 21.20
CA LEU A 668 16.14 -28.51 20.34
C LEU A 668 14.81 -27.76 20.28
N LYS A 669 14.81 -26.48 20.66
CA LYS A 669 13.67 -25.59 20.47
C LYS A 669 13.77 -24.91 19.12
N TRP A 670 12.93 -25.30 18.16
CA TRP A 670 12.83 -24.60 16.88
C TRP A 670 11.64 -23.64 16.83
N ARG A 671 11.80 -22.46 16.23
CA ARG A 671 10.69 -21.56 15.85
C ARG A 671 10.90 -20.92 14.46
N PRO A 672 9.85 -20.83 13.64
CA PRO A 672 9.85 -19.96 12.46
C PRO A 672 9.45 -18.53 12.86
N MET A 673 10.09 -17.56 12.23
CA MET A 673 9.63 -16.18 12.14
C MET A 673 9.43 -15.86 10.66
N VAL A 674 8.16 -15.71 10.30
CA VAL A 674 7.64 -15.53 8.94
C VAL A 674 6.67 -14.35 8.94
N LEU A 675 6.27 -13.88 7.76
CA LEU A 675 5.12 -12.98 7.66
C LEU A 675 3.86 -13.67 8.23
N PRO A 676 3.02 -12.96 8.99
CA PRO A 676 1.81 -13.54 9.57
C PRO A 676 0.83 -13.98 8.47
N ASP A 677 0.01 -14.99 8.74
CA ASP A 677 -0.99 -15.53 7.80
C ASP A 677 -2.23 -14.62 7.69
N ARG A 678 -1.99 -13.39 7.24
CA ARG A 678 -2.96 -12.34 6.94
C ARG A 678 -2.30 -11.28 6.06
N TYR A 679 -3.10 -10.56 5.30
CA TYR A 679 -2.61 -9.40 4.56
C TYR A 679 -2.22 -8.27 5.53
N ILE A 680 -1.06 -7.66 5.30
CA ILE A 680 -0.60 -6.42 5.93
C ILE A 680 -0.93 -5.27 4.96
N ASP A 681 -1.54 -4.21 5.47
CA ASP A 681 -2.02 -3.10 4.65
C ASP A 681 -0.89 -2.15 4.21
N HIS A 682 -1.19 -1.24 3.27
CA HIS A 682 -0.22 -0.25 2.79
C HIS A 682 0.27 0.67 3.93
N GLY A 683 1.56 0.98 3.93
CA GLY A 683 2.18 1.83 4.94
C GLY A 683 3.65 2.10 4.66
N SER A 684 4.37 2.65 5.64
CA SER A 684 5.84 2.69 5.56
C SER A 684 6.40 1.26 5.72
N PRO A 685 7.54 0.91 5.07
CA PRO A 685 8.15 -0.41 5.26
C PRO A 685 8.48 -0.72 6.73
N ALA A 686 8.84 0.30 7.52
CA ALA A 686 9.10 0.15 8.95
C ALA A 686 7.82 -0.22 9.73
N ASP A 687 6.69 0.43 9.46
CA ASP A 687 5.40 0.10 10.07
C ASP A 687 4.98 -1.33 9.71
N GLN A 688 5.11 -1.72 8.43
CA GLN A 688 4.76 -3.06 7.97
C GLN A 688 5.65 -4.13 8.61
N MET A 689 6.96 -3.91 8.75
CA MET A 689 7.88 -4.85 9.40
C MET A 689 7.65 -4.94 10.92
N ALA A 690 7.23 -3.85 11.56
CA ALA A 690 6.79 -3.84 12.95
C ALA A 690 5.49 -4.64 13.10
N GLU A 691 4.49 -4.40 12.25
CA GLU A 691 3.22 -5.11 12.23
C GLU A 691 3.38 -6.62 11.92
N ALA A 692 4.36 -6.98 11.08
CA ALA A 692 4.71 -8.35 10.75
C ALA A 692 5.38 -9.12 11.89
N GLY A 693 5.91 -8.43 12.92
CA GLY A 693 6.71 -9.09 13.96
C GLY A 693 8.13 -9.46 13.54
N LEU A 694 8.70 -8.82 12.49
CA LEU A 694 10.01 -9.19 11.91
C LEU A 694 11.14 -8.18 12.14
N MET A 695 10.91 -7.16 12.97
CA MET A 695 11.95 -6.24 13.45
C MET A 695 12.98 -6.94 14.36
N PRO A 696 14.22 -6.43 14.45
CA PRO A 696 15.26 -6.90 15.39
C PRO A 696 14.76 -7.15 16.82
N SER A 697 13.93 -6.25 17.36
CA SER A 697 13.34 -6.35 18.70
C SER A 697 12.43 -7.57 18.86
N HIS A 698 11.63 -7.91 17.84
CA HIS A 698 10.74 -9.07 17.86
C HIS A 698 11.52 -10.40 17.78
N ILE A 699 12.62 -10.42 17.02
CA ILE A 699 13.52 -11.59 16.93
C ILE A 699 14.24 -11.80 18.26
N ALA A 700 14.77 -10.72 18.85
CA ALA A 700 15.40 -10.77 20.17
C ALA A 700 14.41 -11.21 21.27
N ALA A 701 13.15 -10.75 21.23
CA ALA A 701 12.11 -11.17 22.17
C ALA A 701 11.82 -12.67 22.04
N THR A 702 11.74 -13.18 20.81
CA THR A 702 11.52 -14.60 20.52
C THR A 702 12.69 -15.45 21.05
N ALA A 703 13.94 -15.01 20.87
CA ALA A 703 15.12 -15.68 21.42
C ALA A 703 15.09 -15.76 22.96
N LEU A 704 14.85 -14.62 23.64
CA LEU A 704 14.79 -14.53 25.10
C LEU A 704 13.68 -15.42 25.70
N ASN A 705 12.48 -15.36 25.12
CA ASN A 705 11.35 -16.19 25.51
C ASN A 705 11.66 -17.70 25.40
N LEU A 706 12.40 -18.13 24.37
CA LEU A 706 12.73 -19.54 24.15
C LEU A 706 13.80 -20.06 25.12
N ILE A 707 14.77 -19.25 25.54
CA ILE A 707 15.76 -19.64 26.55
C ILE A 707 15.24 -19.54 28.00
N GLY A 708 14.00 -19.11 28.20
CA GLY A 708 13.39 -18.98 29.53
C GLY A 708 13.86 -17.77 30.32
N ALA A 709 14.47 -16.78 29.66
CA ALA A 709 14.70 -15.48 30.28
C ALA A 709 13.35 -14.74 30.35
N PRO A 710 12.97 -14.14 31.49
CA PRO A 710 11.72 -13.42 31.60
C PRO A 710 11.65 -12.20 30.66
N TRP A 711 10.42 -11.83 30.30
CA TRP A 711 10.08 -10.70 29.41
C TRP A 711 10.64 -9.33 29.86
N GLU A 712 11.07 -9.20 31.11
CA GLU A 712 11.90 -8.10 31.63
C GLU A 712 13.04 -7.70 30.65
N ALA A 713 13.56 -8.67 29.90
CA ALA A 713 14.59 -8.47 28.89
C ALA A 713 14.11 -7.89 27.54
N LEU A 714 12.85 -7.46 27.38
CA LEU A 714 12.42 -6.62 26.24
C LEU A 714 11.18 -5.78 26.57
N ALA A 715 11.38 -4.78 27.41
CA ALA A 715 10.53 -3.61 27.34
C ALA A 715 10.52 -3.08 25.89
N LEU A 716 9.34 -3.07 25.26
CA LEU A 716 9.00 -2.22 24.12
C LEU A 716 8.51 -0.88 24.72
N PRO A 717 9.39 0.08 25.05
CA PRO A 717 9.10 1.05 26.11
C PRO A 717 8.43 2.33 25.60
N HIS A 718 8.35 2.51 24.28
CA HIS A 718 8.02 3.81 23.67
C HIS A 718 6.71 3.79 22.87
N ASP A 719 6.55 2.85 21.94
CA ASP A 719 5.48 2.92 20.94
C ASP A 719 4.08 2.63 21.50
N ILE A 720 3.97 1.75 22.51
CA ILE A 720 2.69 1.44 23.16
C ILE A 720 2.20 2.63 23.99
N ILE A 721 3.10 3.27 24.75
CA ILE A 721 2.78 4.44 25.57
C ILE A 721 2.47 5.66 24.69
N LEU A 722 3.21 5.85 23.59
CA LEU A 722 2.91 6.91 22.61
C LEU A 722 1.58 6.68 21.89
N LYS A 723 1.25 5.45 21.50
CA LYS A 723 -0.06 5.14 20.90
C LYS A 723 -1.21 5.38 21.89
N ILE A 724 -1.14 4.87 23.12
CA ILE A 724 -2.17 5.12 24.13
C ILE A 724 -2.32 6.63 24.40
N GLY A 725 -1.22 7.37 24.52
CA GLY A 725 -1.22 8.82 24.69
C GLY A 725 -1.80 9.61 23.51
N SER A 726 -1.86 9.02 22.30
CA SER A 726 -2.44 9.64 21.10
C SER A 726 -3.97 9.56 21.01
N TYR A 727 -4.63 8.83 21.92
CA TYR A 727 -6.09 8.66 21.96
C TYR A 727 -6.78 9.35 23.15
N LEU A 728 -6.06 10.13 23.97
CA LEU A 728 -6.61 10.80 25.15
C LEU A 728 -7.10 12.22 24.84
N GLU A 729 -8.32 12.55 25.24
CA GLU A 729 -8.82 13.94 25.25
C GLU A 729 -8.48 14.63 26.59
N VAL A 730 -8.53 15.98 26.60
CA VAL A 730 -8.20 16.78 27.80
C VAL A 730 -9.13 16.46 28.99
N THR A 731 -10.36 16.03 28.71
CA THR A 731 -11.36 15.55 29.68
C THR A 731 -10.92 14.27 30.42
N ASP A 732 -10.15 13.39 29.79
CA ASP A 732 -9.67 12.15 30.40
C ASP A 732 -8.56 12.40 31.46
N LEU A 733 -7.82 13.51 31.30
CA LEU A 733 -6.71 13.90 32.20
C LEU A 733 -7.19 14.20 33.62
N CYS A 734 -8.35 14.85 33.78
CA CYS A 734 -8.93 15.17 35.09
C CYS A 734 -9.38 13.91 35.85
N ALA A 735 -9.87 12.89 35.12
CA ALA A 735 -10.27 11.61 35.69
C ALA A 735 -9.05 10.79 36.15
N LEU A 736 -7.96 10.80 35.38
CA LEU A 736 -6.69 10.13 35.70
C LEU A 736 -6.05 10.69 36.99
N SER A 737 -5.97 12.02 37.13
CA SER A 737 -5.45 12.68 38.34
C SER A 737 -6.23 12.26 39.60
N SER A 738 -7.57 12.28 39.51
CA SER A 738 -8.45 11.95 40.63
C SER A 738 -8.35 10.48 41.06
N CYS A 739 -8.25 9.55 40.10
CA CYS A 739 -8.07 8.12 40.40
C CYS A 739 -6.70 7.80 40.99
N SER A 740 -5.63 8.44 40.47
CA SER A 740 -4.26 8.26 40.97
C SER A 740 -4.14 8.61 42.46
N ARG A 741 -4.71 9.75 42.88
CA ARG A 741 -4.69 10.22 44.28
C ARG A 741 -5.39 9.26 45.25
N PHE A 742 -6.55 8.71 44.85
CA PHE A 742 -7.30 7.75 45.67
C PHE A 742 -6.50 6.46 45.96
N TRP A 743 -5.89 5.87 44.93
CA TRP A 743 -5.11 4.65 45.11
C TRP A 743 -3.77 4.89 45.80
N ARG A 744 -3.16 6.07 45.63
CA ARG A 744 -1.96 6.49 46.41
C ARG A 744 -2.24 6.52 47.92
N GLU A 745 -3.36 7.12 48.35
CA GLU A 745 -3.78 7.15 49.75
C GLU A 745 -4.06 5.75 50.33
N LEU A 746 -4.57 4.82 49.51
CA LEU A 746 -4.89 3.45 49.94
C LEU A 746 -3.65 2.55 50.04
N CYS A 747 -2.80 2.60 49.00
CA CYS A 747 -1.65 1.71 48.80
C CYS A 747 -0.37 2.19 49.49
N GLY A 748 -0.24 3.49 49.78
CA GLY A 748 0.94 4.06 50.46
C GLY A 748 2.19 4.15 49.60
N SER A 749 2.06 4.12 48.27
CA SER A 749 3.13 4.28 47.28
C SER A 749 2.65 5.05 46.07
N ASP A 750 3.56 5.73 45.37
CA ASP A 750 3.27 6.44 44.14
C ASP A 750 3.01 5.47 42.99
N ILE A 751 1.78 5.49 42.47
CA ILE A 751 1.49 4.86 41.18
C ILE A 751 2.04 5.79 40.08
N LEU A 752 2.90 5.24 39.21
CA LEU A 752 3.82 5.88 38.25
C LEU A 752 3.18 6.70 37.10
N TRP A 753 2.30 7.63 37.45
CA TRP A 753 1.72 8.59 36.50
C TRP A 753 2.40 9.95 36.61
N GLU A 754 2.66 10.43 37.83
CA GLU A 754 3.01 11.83 38.08
C GLU A 754 4.38 12.30 37.52
N PRO A 755 5.47 11.52 37.58
CA PRO A 755 6.75 11.92 36.98
C PRO A 755 6.65 12.06 35.44
N LEU A 756 6.02 11.07 34.80
CA LEU A 756 5.71 11.04 33.36
C LEU A 756 4.85 12.22 32.90
N PHE A 757 3.93 12.71 33.75
CA PHE A 757 3.13 13.90 33.48
C PHE A 757 3.95 15.20 33.58
N LYS A 758 4.81 15.34 34.59
CA LYS A 758 5.60 16.56 34.83
C LYS A 758 6.73 16.73 33.81
N GLU A 759 7.33 15.64 33.35
CA GLU A 759 8.35 15.64 32.30
C GLU A 759 7.79 16.09 30.93
N ARG A 760 6.54 15.71 30.62
CA ARG A 760 5.91 15.98 29.32
C ARG A 760 5.20 17.33 29.22
N TRP A 761 4.79 17.94 30.33
CA TRP A 761 4.07 19.23 30.34
C TRP A 761 4.59 20.18 31.44
N PRO A 762 5.78 20.80 31.24
CA PRO A 762 6.45 21.59 32.30
C PRO A 762 5.61 22.74 32.87
N LEU A 763 4.68 23.29 32.07
CA LEU A 763 3.79 24.39 32.47
C LEU A 763 2.69 23.99 33.47
N LEU A 764 2.49 22.70 33.76
CA LEU A 764 1.61 22.24 34.85
C LEU A 764 2.28 22.26 36.23
N SER A 765 3.57 22.62 36.32
CA SER A 765 4.30 22.77 37.59
C SER A 765 3.75 23.86 38.54
N THR A 766 2.88 24.74 38.04
CA THR A 766 2.20 25.78 38.83
C THR A 766 0.78 25.40 39.25
N PHE A 767 0.29 24.21 38.87
CA PHE A 767 -1.09 23.79 39.10
C PHE A 767 -1.25 23.08 40.44
N ASP A 768 -1.11 23.84 41.54
CA ASP A 768 -1.38 23.31 42.88
C ASP A 768 -2.90 23.17 43.09
N GLY A 769 -3.37 21.93 43.25
CA GLY A 769 -4.76 21.53 43.04
C GLY A 769 -5.74 21.87 44.17
N ASP A 770 -5.59 23.01 44.83
CA ASP A 770 -6.45 23.47 45.92
C ASP A 770 -7.69 24.19 45.39
N ASN A 771 -8.72 23.39 45.09
CA ASN A 771 -10.02 23.88 44.65
C ASN A 771 -10.99 24.03 45.85
N THR A 772 -10.53 24.69 46.91
CA THR A 772 -11.29 24.93 48.16
C THR A 772 -11.38 26.42 48.47
N LEU A 773 -12.24 27.13 47.72
CA LEU A 773 -13.04 28.29 48.17
C LEU A 773 -13.90 28.80 47.00
N PHE A 774 -15.20 28.47 47.02
CA PHE A 774 -16.22 29.14 46.20
C PHE A 774 -17.09 30.02 47.12
N PRO A 775 -16.92 31.35 47.10
CA PRO A 775 -17.93 32.28 47.58
C PRO A 775 -19.01 32.49 46.52
N ASP A 776 -20.26 32.72 46.95
CA ASP A 776 -21.41 32.87 46.08
C ASP A 776 -21.29 34.03 45.07
N ALA A 777 -21.84 33.81 43.87
CA ALA A 777 -21.87 34.80 42.80
C ALA A 777 -22.86 35.93 43.10
N GLN A 778 -22.39 37.18 43.09
CA GLN A 778 -23.23 38.34 42.79
C GLN A 778 -22.53 39.36 41.89
N THR A 779 -23.34 39.97 41.02
CA THR A 779 -23.12 41.17 40.19
C THR A 779 -22.02 41.14 39.11
N ASP A 780 -22.50 40.90 37.88
CA ASP A 780 -22.23 41.60 36.61
C ASP A 780 -20.83 41.72 35.95
N GLU A 781 -20.90 41.93 34.62
CA GLU A 781 -19.85 42.16 33.60
C GLU A 781 -18.68 41.17 33.46
N THR A 782 -18.18 40.52 34.52
CA THR A 782 -17.01 39.61 34.43
C THR A 782 -17.25 38.32 33.61
N SER A 783 -18.50 37.95 33.34
CA SER A 783 -18.85 36.69 32.66
C SER A 783 -18.57 36.67 31.14
N GLN A 784 -18.34 37.82 30.49
CA GLN A 784 -17.98 37.88 29.06
C GLN A 784 -16.47 37.84 28.82
N GLU A 785 -15.65 38.34 29.74
CA GLU A 785 -14.19 38.36 29.60
C GLU A 785 -13.59 36.94 29.76
N TRP A 786 -14.06 36.17 30.74
CA TRP A 786 -13.62 34.79 30.96
C TRP A 786 -13.97 33.83 29.80
N ARG A 787 -15.05 34.10 29.06
CA ARG A 787 -15.34 33.37 27.80
C ARG A 787 -14.36 33.72 26.67
N ARG A 788 -13.76 34.92 26.65
CA ARG A 788 -12.70 35.26 25.69
C ARG A 788 -11.39 34.56 26.03
N VAL A 789 -11.01 34.49 27.30
CA VAL A 789 -9.80 33.78 27.76
C VAL A 789 -9.86 32.28 27.41
N TYR A 790 -10.99 31.63 27.68
CA TYR A 790 -11.20 30.19 27.40
C TYR A 790 -11.15 29.87 25.89
N VAL A 791 -11.65 30.78 25.03
CA VAL A 791 -11.63 30.59 23.57
C VAL A 791 -10.27 30.92 22.96
N MET A 792 -9.52 31.89 23.48
CA MET A 792 -8.18 32.21 22.97
C MET A 792 -7.16 31.09 23.21
N GLN A 793 -7.18 30.42 24.38
CA GLN A 793 -6.26 29.31 24.66
C GLN A 793 -6.39 28.12 23.69
N HIS A 794 -7.59 27.86 23.16
CA HIS A 794 -7.78 26.75 22.21
C HIS A 794 -7.31 27.04 20.77
N MET A 795 -7.31 28.30 20.32
CA MET A 795 -6.85 28.61 18.96
C MET A 795 -5.32 28.79 18.87
N GLU A 796 -4.66 29.28 19.92
CA GLU A 796 -3.22 29.58 19.85
C GLU A 796 -2.33 28.34 20.06
N MET A 797 -2.75 27.37 20.89
CA MET A 797 -2.01 26.10 21.06
C MET A 797 -2.04 25.22 19.80
N ALA A 798 -3.16 25.20 19.06
CA ALA A 798 -3.27 24.45 17.81
C ALA A 798 -2.35 24.99 16.70
N SER A 799 -2.05 26.29 16.74
CA SER A 799 -1.14 26.95 15.80
C SER A 799 0.33 26.53 16.01
N ARG A 800 0.76 26.44 17.27
CA ARG A 800 2.20 26.28 17.64
C ARG A 800 2.68 24.84 17.81
N ALA A 801 1.81 23.84 17.72
CA ALA A 801 2.22 22.42 17.71
C ALA A 801 3.29 22.12 16.62
N SER A 802 3.24 22.85 15.50
CA SER A 802 4.22 22.76 14.41
C SER A 802 5.62 23.25 14.79
N GLU A 803 5.73 24.26 15.66
CA GLU A 803 7.02 24.81 16.13
C GLU A 803 7.68 23.87 17.15
N VAL A 804 6.89 23.19 17.99
CA VAL A 804 7.37 22.17 18.94
C VAL A 804 7.94 20.94 18.23
N ILE A 805 7.31 20.50 17.13
CA ILE A 805 7.82 19.38 16.31
C ILE A 805 9.19 19.70 15.69
N ALA A 806 9.44 20.97 15.32
CA ALA A 806 10.75 21.41 14.82
C ALA A 806 11.83 21.51 15.92
N PHE A 807 11.44 21.72 17.18
CA PHE A 807 12.36 21.79 18.32
C PHE A 807 12.83 20.40 18.79
N VAL A 808 11.98 19.38 18.67
CA VAL A 808 12.29 18.00 19.11
C VAL A 808 13.29 17.27 18.19
N THR A 809 13.55 17.78 16.98
CA THR A 809 14.47 17.14 16.02
C THR A 809 15.97 17.37 16.25
N GLU A 810 16.39 18.25 17.18
CA GLU A 810 17.81 18.60 17.38
C GLU A 810 18.24 18.77 18.85
N TRP A 811 18.52 17.69 19.60
CA TRP A 811 19.71 17.53 20.49
C TRP A 811 19.73 16.15 21.23
N PRO A 812 20.88 15.47 21.41
CA PRO A 812 20.95 14.21 22.16
C PRO A 812 21.50 14.31 23.61
N ALA A 813 21.06 13.36 24.44
CA ALA A 813 21.69 12.86 25.68
C ALA A 813 21.86 13.79 26.90
N ALA A 814 21.15 13.47 27.99
CA ALA A 814 21.73 13.02 29.27
C ALA A 814 20.66 12.95 30.38
N LEU A 815 20.52 11.80 31.05
CA LEU A 815 20.28 11.68 32.50
C LEU A 815 20.22 10.20 32.92
N SER A 816 21.01 9.85 33.93
CA SER A 816 21.02 8.55 34.59
C SER A 816 20.12 8.58 35.83
N LEU A 817 19.22 7.59 35.96
CA LEU A 817 18.43 7.34 37.17
C LEU A 817 18.49 5.85 37.54
N GLU A 818 18.44 5.55 38.83
CA GLU A 818 18.81 4.24 39.37
C GLU A 818 17.74 3.14 39.15
N ALA A 819 18.20 1.92 38.94
CA ALA A 819 17.39 0.81 38.43
C ALA A 819 16.49 0.09 39.46
N SER A 820 16.48 0.54 40.72
CA SER A 820 15.81 -0.15 41.84
C SER A 820 14.30 0.12 41.91
N GLU A 821 13.84 1.34 41.59
CA GLU A 821 12.42 1.72 41.72
C GLU A 821 11.58 1.34 40.49
N TYR A 822 12.21 1.24 39.31
CA TYR A 822 11.55 0.79 38.07
C TYR A 822 11.16 -0.69 38.11
N LEU A 823 11.91 -1.50 38.86
CA LEU A 823 11.76 -2.95 38.93
C LEU A 823 10.37 -3.38 39.44
N HIS A 824 9.88 -2.72 40.49
CA HIS A 824 8.69 -3.16 41.22
C HIS A 824 7.37 -2.88 40.48
N ALA A 825 7.35 -1.86 39.62
CA ALA A 825 6.22 -1.57 38.74
C ALA A 825 6.16 -2.51 37.53
N VAL A 826 7.32 -2.90 36.99
CA VAL A 826 7.44 -3.85 35.89
C VAL A 826 7.03 -5.26 36.34
N GLU A 827 7.43 -5.70 37.55
CA GLU A 827 6.94 -6.93 38.19
C GLU A 827 5.41 -6.98 38.24
N THR A 828 4.78 -5.85 38.62
CA THR A 828 3.33 -5.73 38.75
C THR A 828 2.61 -5.92 37.40
N MET A 829 3.06 -5.25 36.34
CA MET A 829 2.45 -5.37 35.00
C MET A 829 2.73 -6.71 34.33
N SER A 830 3.92 -7.30 34.54
CA SER A 830 4.32 -8.61 34.00
C SER A 830 3.36 -9.74 34.42
N SER A 831 2.73 -9.61 35.60
CA SER A 831 1.78 -10.58 36.13
C SER A 831 0.44 -10.72 35.36
N MET A 832 0.13 -9.81 34.41
CA MET A 832 -1.21 -9.71 33.80
C MET A 832 -1.38 -10.30 32.39
N ARG A 833 -0.30 -10.70 31.69
CA ARG A 833 -0.32 -11.42 30.38
C ARG A 833 -1.46 -11.00 29.41
N LEU A 834 -1.43 -9.78 28.89
CA LEU A 834 -2.38 -9.32 27.86
C LEU A 834 -1.72 -9.26 26.47
N GLY A 835 -2.38 -9.83 25.46
CA GLY A 835 -2.03 -9.65 24.05
C GLY A 835 -2.75 -8.44 23.45
N PHE A 836 -2.21 -7.87 22.36
CA PHE A 836 -2.78 -6.66 21.75
C PHE A 836 -4.23 -6.86 21.22
N GLN A 837 -4.59 -8.09 20.85
CA GLN A 837 -5.95 -8.45 20.43
C GLN A 837 -6.99 -8.48 21.56
N ASP A 838 -6.57 -8.60 22.82
CA ASP A 838 -7.50 -8.64 23.97
C ASP A 838 -8.03 -7.24 24.36
N VAL A 839 -7.37 -6.17 23.89
CA VAL A 839 -7.64 -4.78 24.30
C VAL A 839 -8.46 -4.00 23.27
N GLU A 840 -8.39 -4.33 21.98
CA GLU A 840 -9.11 -3.61 20.91
C GLU A 840 -10.65 -3.63 21.08
N MET A 841 -11.21 -4.59 21.80
CA MET A 841 -12.66 -4.69 22.02
C MET A 841 -13.22 -3.83 23.17
N PHE A 842 -12.39 -3.09 23.92
CA PHE A 842 -12.82 -2.42 25.16
C PHE A 842 -13.25 -0.95 25.03
N LEU A 843 -13.07 -0.30 23.87
CA LEU A 843 -13.29 1.14 23.69
C LEU A 843 -14.71 1.56 23.24
N PHE A 844 -15.74 0.81 23.64
CA PHE A 844 -17.15 1.22 23.50
C PHE A 844 -17.66 1.95 24.75
N LYS A 845 -17.18 3.20 24.95
CA LYS A 845 -17.56 4.16 26.02
C LYS A 845 -18.32 3.59 27.23
N PRO A 846 -17.60 3.16 28.29
CA PRO A 846 -18.04 3.40 29.66
C PRO A 846 -16.94 4.08 30.48
N ASN A 847 -17.31 4.64 31.64
CA ASN A 847 -16.43 5.43 32.52
C ASN A 847 -15.05 4.78 32.77
N LEU A 848 -13.98 5.44 32.29
CA LEU A 848 -12.58 5.08 32.52
C LEU A 848 -12.25 4.94 34.02
N SER A 849 -12.90 5.74 34.87
CA SER A 849 -12.79 5.66 36.34
C SER A 849 -13.22 4.31 36.91
N VAL A 850 -14.21 3.63 36.33
CA VAL A 850 -14.67 2.31 36.77
C VAL A 850 -13.65 1.24 36.42
N LEU A 851 -13.05 1.32 35.23
CA LEU A 851 -11.98 0.42 34.80
C LEU A 851 -10.75 0.56 35.71
N LEU A 852 -10.30 1.80 35.95
CA LEU A 852 -9.17 2.10 36.84
C LEU A 852 -9.43 1.66 38.28
N ASN A 853 -10.65 1.85 38.80
CA ASN A 853 -11.02 1.35 40.12
C ASN A 853 -11.04 -0.18 40.18
N LEU A 854 -11.47 -0.88 39.13
CA LEU A 854 -11.44 -2.35 39.10
C LEU A 854 -10.00 -2.89 39.10
N VAL A 855 -9.10 -2.27 38.34
CA VAL A 855 -7.67 -2.64 38.29
C VAL A 855 -6.98 -2.42 39.64
N GLY A 856 -7.20 -1.26 40.27
CA GLY A 856 -6.71 -0.99 41.63
C GLY A 856 -7.24 -1.99 42.67
N LEU A 857 -8.52 -2.37 42.56
CA LEU A 857 -9.14 -3.36 43.44
C LEU A 857 -8.50 -4.75 43.30
N ILE A 858 -8.27 -5.20 42.06
CA ILE A 858 -7.63 -6.48 41.76
C ILE A 858 -6.19 -6.50 42.31
N TYR A 859 -5.47 -5.38 42.19
CA TYR A 859 -4.12 -5.22 42.75
C TYR A 859 -4.11 -5.31 44.27
N CYS A 860 -4.97 -4.56 44.98
CA CYS A 860 -5.07 -4.61 46.44
C CYS A 860 -5.47 -6.01 46.94
N ILE A 861 -6.46 -6.66 46.32
CA ILE A 861 -6.91 -8.01 46.71
C ILE A 861 -5.80 -9.07 46.54
N LYS A 862 -4.93 -8.93 45.52
CA LYS A 862 -3.85 -9.89 45.28
C LYS A 862 -2.60 -9.64 46.13
N HIS A 863 -2.26 -8.38 46.40
CA HIS A 863 -0.90 -8.06 46.87
C HIS A 863 -0.82 -7.33 48.21
N LEU A 864 -1.79 -6.48 48.62
CA LEU A 864 -1.59 -5.57 49.76
C LEU A 864 -2.84 -5.33 50.63
N LYS A 865 -2.71 -5.76 51.90
CA LYS A 865 -3.54 -5.48 53.10
C LYS A 865 -4.83 -6.31 53.33
N PRO A 866 -5.30 -6.45 54.60
CA PRO A 866 -6.52 -7.18 54.93
C PRO A 866 -7.78 -6.55 54.29
N ARG A 867 -8.71 -7.39 53.84
CA ARG A 867 -9.93 -7.00 53.10
C ARG A 867 -10.74 -5.87 53.76
N GLU A 868 -10.78 -5.83 55.09
CA GLU A 868 -11.50 -4.80 55.85
C GLU A 868 -10.95 -3.38 55.65
N GLN A 869 -9.63 -3.20 55.50
CA GLN A 869 -9.04 -1.87 55.28
C GLN A 869 -9.36 -1.33 53.88
N VAL A 870 -9.42 -2.20 52.88
CA VAL A 870 -9.85 -1.84 51.51
C VAL A 870 -11.32 -1.42 51.53
N LEU A 871 -12.18 -2.19 52.21
CA LEU A 871 -13.61 -1.89 52.36
C LEU A 871 -13.88 -0.56 53.06
N ASP A 872 -13.14 -0.26 54.14
CA ASP A 872 -13.34 0.98 54.89
C ASP A 872 -12.93 2.22 54.07
N GLY A 873 -11.83 2.15 53.31
CA GLY A 873 -11.45 3.22 52.39
C GLY A 873 -12.45 3.41 51.23
N MET A 874 -13.03 2.32 50.71
CA MET A 874 -14.09 2.40 49.69
C MET A 874 -15.39 3.01 50.25
N ARG A 875 -15.75 2.72 51.51
CA ARG A 875 -16.90 3.34 52.18
C ARG A 875 -16.70 4.84 52.39
N ARG A 876 -15.52 5.24 52.88
CA ARG A 876 -15.16 6.65 53.11
C ARG A 876 -15.23 7.54 51.86
N ARG A 877 -15.10 6.97 50.65
CA ARG A 877 -15.26 7.68 49.37
C ARG A 877 -16.55 7.34 48.59
N GLY A 878 -17.50 6.64 49.21
CA GLY A 878 -18.81 6.32 48.61
C GLY A 878 -18.77 5.33 47.44
N VAL A 879 -17.65 4.61 47.25
CA VAL A 879 -17.43 3.70 46.10
C VAL A 879 -17.82 2.25 46.41
N SER A 880 -17.99 1.91 47.69
CA SER A 880 -18.31 0.54 48.14
C SER A 880 -19.63 0.00 47.57
N GLU A 881 -20.63 0.87 47.42
CA GLU A 881 -21.97 0.57 46.91
C GLU A 881 -22.04 0.58 45.37
N GLN A 882 -20.94 0.87 44.64
CA GLN A 882 -20.98 0.85 43.18
C GLN A 882 -21.31 -0.57 42.67
N LEU A 883 -22.42 -0.64 41.93
CA LEU A 883 -22.89 -1.86 41.30
C LEU A 883 -22.24 -2.04 39.94
N VAL A 884 -21.69 -3.23 39.72
CA VAL A 884 -20.94 -3.61 38.52
C VAL A 884 -21.59 -4.86 37.94
N TRP A 885 -22.00 -4.80 36.68
CA TRP A 885 -22.41 -6.01 35.96
C TRP A 885 -21.19 -6.83 35.59
N VAL A 886 -21.15 -8.10 35.99
CA VAL A 886 -20.16 -9.07 35.53
C VAL A 886 -20.88 -10.11 34.68
N LYS A 887 -20.56 -10.15 33.39
CA LYS A 887 -20.99 -11.21 32.47
C LYS A 887 -19.89 -12.24 32.32
N TRP A 888 -20.22 -13.53 32.22
CA TRP A 888 -19.27 -14.59 31.86
C TRP A 888 -20.00 -15.75 31.19
N LEU A 889 -19.27 -16.60 30.47
CA LEU A 889 -19.82 -17.69 29.69
C LEU A 889 -19.51 -19.03 30.36
N THR A 890 -20.53 -19.80 30.72
CA THR A 890 -20.35 -21.15 31.27
C THR A 890 -20.47 -22.18 30.16
N LEU A 891 -19.33 -22.72 29.73
CA LEU A 891 -19.26 -23.82 28.76
C LEU A 891 -19.80 -25.12 29.35
N GLY A 892 -20.72 -25.77 28.64
CA GLY A 892 -21.41 -26.96 29.12
C GLY A 892 -20.52 -28.20 29.08
N ARG A 893 -20.08 -28.73 30.24
CA ARG A 893 -19.35 -30.01 30.28
C ARG A 893 -20.19 -31.15 29.71
N TRP A 894 -19.56 -31.98 28.87
CA TRP A 894 -20.14 -33.24 28.41
C TRP A 894 -20.36 -34.20 29.59
N SER A 895 -21.60 -34.67 29.73
CA SER A 895 -21.99 -35.68 30.70
C SER A 895 -23.02 -36.62 30.05
N ARG A 896 -22.79 -37.93 30.16
CA ARG A 896 -23.71 -38.99 29.69
C ARG A 896 -24.27 -38.79 28.26
N GLY A 897 -23.40 -38.45 27.31
CA GLY A 897 -23.74 -38.44 25.88
C GLY A 897 -24.67 -37.32 25.41
N ARG A 898 -24.88 -36.26 26.22
CA ARG A 898 -25.51 -35.01 25.75
C ARG A 898 -24.63 -33.81 26.09
N ARG A 899 -24.45 -32.91 25.11
CA ARG A 899 -23.86 -31.59 25.30
C ARG A 899 -24.84 -30.71 26.07
N MET A 900 -24.47 -30.22 27.26
CA MET A 900 -25.21 -29.13 27.89
C MET A 900 -25.03 -27.85 27.06
N ARG A 901 -26.06 -27.01 26.99
CA ARG A 901 -25.98 -25.76 26.22
C ARG A 901 -25.01 -24.80 26.90
N ASP A 902 -24.31 -24.02 26.10
CA ASP A 902 -23.44 -22.96 26.59
C ASP A 902 -24.32 -21.77 26.99
N GLU A 903 -24.24 -21.36 28.26
CA GLU A 903 -25.08 -20.29 28.84
C GLU A 903 -24.24 -19.07 29.20
N THR A 904 -24.74 -17.88 28.83
CA THR A 904 -24.15 -16.60 29.22
C THR A 904 -24.77 -16.14 30.53
N VAL A 905 -24.00 -16.18 31.62
CA VAL A 905 -24.43 -15.71 32.93
C VAL A 905 -24.12 -14.22 33.05
N SER A 906 -25.07 -13.44 33.57
CA SER A 906 -24.94 -12.01 33.81
C SER A 906 -25.38 -11.71 35.24
N ARG A 907 -24.49 -11.16 36.07
CA ARG A 907 -24.80 -10.86 37.47
C ARG A 907 -24.33 -9.46 37.85
N GLN A 908 -25.22 -8.67 38.46
CA GLN A 908 -24.86 -7.40 39.07
C GLN A 908 -24.37 -7.65 40.49
N VAL A 909 -23.21 -7.08 40.84
CA VAL A 909 -22.57 -7.25 42.16
C VAL A 909 -22.08 -5.89 42.67
N SER A 910 -22.14 -5.65 43.99
CA SER A 910 -21.47 -4.50 44.57
C SER A 910 -19.96 -4.77 44.64
N LEU A 911 -19.13 -3.73 44.49
CA LEU A 911 -17.69 -3.88 44.68
C LEU A 911 -17.36 -4.36 46.11
N ALA A 912 -18.15 -3.97 47.12
CA ALA A 912 -17.98 -4.44 48.49
C ALA A 912 -18.26 -5.95 48.67
N ASP A 913 -19.26 -6.52 48.00
CA ASP A 913 -19.56 -7.96 48.07
C ASP A 913 -18.53 -8.81 47.34
N VAL A 914 -17.86 -8.23 46.33
CA VAL A 914 -16.66 -8.81 45.71
C VAL A 914 -15.49 -8.79 46.70
N VAL A 915 -15.12 -7.64 47.29
CA VAL A 915 -13.97 -7.55 48.23
C VAL A 915 -14.17 -8.41 49.49
N THR A 916 -15.37 -8.44 50.06
CA THR A 916 -15.66 -9.31 51.22
C THR A 916 -15.57 -10.80 50.88
N GLY A 917 -15.72 -11.17 49.60
CA GLY A 917 -15.72 -12.56 49.13
C GLY A 917 -17.08 -13.25 49.22
N LYS A 918 -18.17 -12.51 49.46
CA LYS A 918 -19.54 -13.04 49.37
C LYS A 918 -19.87 -13.47 47.93
N GLU A 919 -19.32 -12.79 46.94
CA GLU A 919 -19.42 -13.14 45.53
C GLU A 919 -18.27 -14.05 45.08
N GLU A 920 -18.09 -15.17 45.79
CA GLU A 920 -16.92 -16.05 45.64
C GLU A 920 -16.74 -16.60 44.21
N THR A 921 -17.83 -16.84 43.48
CA THR A 921 -17.77 -17.29 42.08
C THR A 921 -17.20 -16.22 41.17
N VAL A 922 -17.64 -14.95 41.32
CA VAL A 922 -17.10 -13.80 40.57
C VAL A 922 -15.64 -13.58 40.93
N LEU A 923 -15.31 -13.69 42.22
CA LEU A 923 -13.93 -13.59 42.70
C LEU A 923 -13.02 -14.64 42.04
N ARG A 924 -13.47 -15.91 42.00
CA ARG A 924 -12.72 -17.00 41.34
C ARG A 924 -12.57 -16.81 39.83
N VAL A 925 -13.57 -16.24 39.14
CA VAL A 925 -13.47 -15.88 37.71
C VAL A 925 -12.40 -14.81 37.50
N LEU A 926 -12.42 -13.73 38.28
CA LEU A 926 -11.43 -12.65 38.23
C LEU A 926 -10.01 -13.10 38.64
N GLN A 927 -9.90 -14.03 39.60
CA GLN A 927 -8.60 -14.51 40.09
C GLN A 927 -7.93 -15.55 39.19
N ARG A 928 -8.69 -16.39 38.48
CA ARG A 928 -8.13 -17.57 37.80
C ARG A 928 -7.54 -17.33 36.42
N GLY A 929 -7.95 -16.26 35.70
CA GLY A 929 -7.32 -15.85 34.44
C GLY A 929 -7.17 -16.95 33.37
N VAL A 930 -8.13 -17.89 33.28
CA VAL A 930 -8.02 -19.05 32.38
C VAL A 930 -8.43 -18.66 30.96
N VAL A 931 -7.45 -18.20 30.17
CA VAL A 931 -7.59 -17.99 28.72
C VAL A 931 -7.30 -19.30 27.99
N HIS A 932 -8.21 -20.26 28.09
CA HIS A 932 -8.31 -21.38 27.16
C HIS A 932 -9.79 -21.74 26.98
N GLU A 933 -10.25 -21.62 25.73
CA GLU A 933 -11.65 -21.63 25.28
C GLU A 933 -12.50 -20.44 25.76
N VAL A 934 -12.82 -19.58 24.78
CA VAL A 934 -13.56 -18.30 24.82
C VAL A 934 -14.46 -18.06 26.05
N LEU A 935 -13.96 -17.23 26.97
CA LEU A 935 -14.67 -16.76 28.15
C LEU A 935 -14.63 -15.21 28.19
N ARG A 936 -15.55 -14.55 27.46
CA ARG A 936 -15.65 -13.08 27.42
C ARG A 936 -16.32 -12.56 28.71
N VAL A 937 -15.67 -11.60 29.38
CA VAL A 937 -16.24 -10.85 30.51
C VAL A 937 -16.55 -9.42 30.07
N CYS A 938 -17.84 -9.05 30.09
CA CYS A 938 -18.29 -7.69 29.79
C CYS A 938 -18.83 -7.02 31.04
N ILE A 939 -18.42 -5.77 31.26
CA ILE A 939 -18.81 -4.93 32.40
C ILE A 939 -19.47 -3.64 31.89
N SER A 940 -20.62 -3.28 32.48
CA SER A 940 -21.38 -2.07 32.16
C SER A 940 -22.02 -1.47 33.41
N THR A 941 -22.17 -0.15 33.44
CA THR A 941 -22.74 0.65 34.53
C THR A 941 -23.99 1.44 34.11
N VAL A 942 -24.69 1.01 33.05
CA VAL A 942 -25.89 1.69 32.52
C VAL A 942 -27.04 0.69 32.36
N ASP A 943 -28.27 1.15 32.63
CA ASP A 943 -29.53 0.41 32.49
C ASP A 943 -29.84 0.00 31.04
N LEU A 944 -29.11 -1.00 30.53
CA LEU A 944 -29.45 -1.68 29.29
C LEU A 944 -30.62 -2.65 29.54
N VAL A 945 -31.82 -2.11 29.39
CA VAL A 945 -33.10 -2.80 29.48
C VAL A 945 -33.15 -4.06 28.59
N CYS A 946 -33.28 -5.21 29.25
CA CYS A 946 -34.02 -6.40 28.81
C CYS A 946 -34.03 -6.76 27.31
N THR A 947 -32.89 -7.05 26.70
CA THR A 947 -32.84 -7.95 25.52
C THR A 947 -31.70 -8.97 25.64
N PRO A 948 -31.98 -10.29 25.55
CA PRO A 948 -30.92 -11.29 25.49
C PRO A 948 -30.25 -11.23 24.10
N CYS A 949 -28.93 -11.01 24.08
CA CYS A 949 -28.14 -11.23 22.85
C CYS A 949 -28.25 -12.71 22.46
N THR A 950 -28.89 -12.98 21.32
CA THR A 950 -29.04 -14.32 20.79
C THR A 950 -27.71 -14.86 20.29
N SER A 951 -27.55 -16.18 20.29
CA SER A 951 -26.31 -16.87 19.89
C SER A 951 -25.89 -16.58 18.43
N SER A 952 -26.80 -16.06 17.60
CA SER A 952 -26.53 -15.57 16.25
C SER A 952 -25.75 -14.25 16.23
N THR A 953 -25.97 -13.34 17.17
CA THR A 953 -25.31 -12.01 17.19
C THR A 953 -23.83 -12.13 17.52
N ILE A 954 -23.45 -13.12 18.35
CA ILE A 954 -22.05 -13.41 18.71
C ILE A 954 -21.34 -14.22 17.61
N ARG A 955 -22.06 -14.88 16.69
CA ARG A 955 -21.45 -15.66 15.60
C ARG A 955 -21.13 -14.84 14.34
N ASN A 956 -21.61 -13.59 14.29
CA ASN A 956 -21.36 -12.64 13.20
C ASN A 956 -20.36 -11.52 13.59
N TYR A 957 -19.71 -11.64 14.76
CA TYR A 957 -18.70 -10.75 15.33
C TYR A 957 -17.48 -11.56 15.75
#